data_AF-A0A2V7ZAE0-F1
#
_entry.id   AF-A0A2V7ZAE0-F1
#
_cell.length_a   1.000
_cell.length_b   1.000
_cell.length_c   1.000
_cell.angle_alpha   90.00
_cell.angle_beta   90.00
_cell.angle_gamma   90.00
#
_symmetry.space_group_name_H-M   'P 1'
#
loop_
_entity.id
_entity.type
_entity.pdbx_description
1 polymer ?
#
loop_
_entity_poly.entity_id
_entity_poly.type
_entity_poly.pdbx_seq_one_letter_code
_entity_poly.pdbx_strand_id
1 'polypeptide(L)'
;MRRRATIFLAGLLIVSGLASGGGPRFRFERPVLPGAAGPNRLEPDVPLLAGAATGFVDLRLFDAGGREVPYLLVDPPRREPEWRAGRLLPTAATKTASGFEVDLGTGATVDRVRILGLPAPFLKRFRLEGGGDRSRWTLLVAQGTLFDLPEEKLSRLDVDFPAGDFRYLRLTWDDASSARLPPPGAVTARLVRATDPGRAARVPVAFERRPSEPGKSRFRLRLPAARLPVVALDLDVAGGPGGPLLRAATVAAGRLRQGDGGEIAPARLGETILRRAVRDGLSAADLRIPVSQPEGADLELTVDDGSNPPLELAGVAAELAPLPWIYFEAAGTAPLTARFGDPKAAAPRYDLEALRDQVAHARTAASRWGEVRDLQPREGEAVESPLPALGAPLDTSKFRERRKIPASPPGLTSLLLDAAVLSRSPGLADIRIADAQGRQVPYLLERRDEPMSVPLPTLARRAEKGDPPSLSRYRIDLPYPSLPSARLVLATSARVFDRSVRLVVPVAGRQGREPEERTVAEAAWRHADPETPASQLTLDLPAGTATRYDLVVEEGDNSPLPLAPPRLLLPADRLRFFYPAGASLELLYGQPGLASPRYDLELLAPRLLGETAREIALGPERGRSPEPDAEATGRKIFWGALVGAVVVLLLVLGRMLRRQPEEPAAP
;
A
#
# COMPACT_ATOMS: atom_id res chain seq x y z
N MET A 1 26.79 -91.50 -18.59
CA MET A 1 27.63 -90.93 -17.52
C MET A 1 27.15 -89.52 -17.21
N ARG A 2 26.40 -89.33 -16.11
CA ARG A 2 26.01 -87.99 -15.62
C ARG A 2 26.08 -88.00 -14.10
N ARG A 3 26.96 -87.17 -13.53
CA ARG A 3 26.97 -86.78 -12.11
C ARG A 3 26.59 -85.29 -12.04
N ARG A 4 25.45 -85.04 -11.41
CA ARG A 4 25.24 -84.26 -10.18
C ARG A 4 25.39 -82.75 -10.32
N ALA A 5 24.30 -82.02 -10.03
CA ALA A 5 24.27 -81.06 -8.92
C ALA A 5 22.82 -80.58 -8.68
N THR A 6 22.41 -80.67 -7.41
CA THR A 6 21.18 -80.13 -6.83
C THR A 6 21.18 -78.60 -6.93
N ILE A 7 20.09 -77.99 -7.39
CA ILE A 7 19.88 -76.54 -7.30
C ILE A 7 18.54 -76.27 -6.60
N PHE A 8 18.65 -75.42 -5.59
CA PHE A 8 17.61 -74.91 -4.69
C PHE A 8 16.49 -74.19 -5.46
N LEU A 9 15.24 -74.45 -5.04
CA LEU A 9 14.04 -73.76 -5.47
C LEU A 9 13.93 -72.42 -4.71
N ALA A 10 14.15 -71.30 -5.41
CA ALA A 10 13.84 -69.96 -4.91
C ALA A 10 12.59 -69.44 -5.62
N GLY A 11 11.49 -69.32 -4.87
CA GLY A 11 10.25 -68.71 -5.34
C GLY A 11 10.43 -67.19 -5.52
N LEU A 12 10.24 -66.73 -6.76
CA LEU A 12 10.26 -65.31 -7.12
C LEU A 12 8.87 -64.73 -6.83
N LEU A 13 8.75 -63.99 -5.71
CA LEU A 13 7.62 -63.11 -5.42
C LEU A 13 7.68 -61.91 -6.37
N ILE A 14 6.77 -61.87 -7.35
CA ILE A 14 6.52 -60.68 -8.16
C ILE A 14 5.71 -59.71 -7.30
N VAL A 15 6.39 -58.77 -6.65
CA VAL A 15 5.75 -57.59 -6.05
C VAL A 15 5.46 -56.62 -7.19
N SER A 16 4.23 -56.66 -7.70
CA SER A 16 3.67 -55.59 -8.54
C SER A 16 3.50 -54.33 -7.68
N GLY A 17 4.55 -53.52 -7.60
CA GLY A 17 4.48 -52.16 -7.12
C GLY A 17 3.66 -51.32 -8.10
N LEU A 18 2.39 -51.08 -7.76
CA LEU A 18 1.61 -50.00 -8.34
C LEU A 18 2.28 -48.69 -7.94
N ALA A 19 3.19 -48.20 -8.79
CA ALA A 19 3.58 -46.81 -8.77
C ALA A 19 2.35 -45.99 -9.19
N SER A 20 1.61 -45.49 -8.20
CA SER A 20 0.64 -44.42 -8.41
C SER A 20 1.41 -43.14 -8.78
N GLY A 21 1.82 -43.06 -10.05
CA GLY A 21 2.30 -41.82 -10.65
C GLY A 21 1.15 -40.83 -10.68
N GLY A 22 1.09 -39.94 -9.70
CA GLY A 22 0.09 -38.88 -9.67
C GLY A 22 0.30 -37.96 -10.88
N GLY A 23 -0.61 -38.03 -11.85
CA GLY A 23 -0.65 -37.07 -12.95
C GLY A 23 -0.79 -35.62 -12.46
N PRO A 24 -0.62 -34.62 -13.34
CA PRO A 24 -0.68 -33.21 -12.97
C PRO A 24 -1.98 -32.89 -12.24
N ARG A 25 -1.87 -32.19 -11.12
CA ARG A 25 -2.98 -31.82 -10.23
C ARG A 25 -3.29 -30.35 -10.41
N PHE A 26 -3.86 -30.02 -11.57
CA PHE A 26 -4.32 -28.66 -11.85
C PHE A 26 -5.34 -28.21 -10.81
N ARG A 27 -5.16 -26.98 -10.32
CA ARG A 27 -6.06 -26.38 -9.34
C ARG A 27 -7.25 -25.72 -10.01
N PHE A 28 -7.03 -25.09 -11.15
CA PHE A 28 -8.05 -24.33 -11.85
C PHE A 28 -8.37 -24.98 -13.19
N GLU A 29 -9.65 -24.97 -13.55
CA GLU A 29 -10.10 -25.23 -14.91
C GLU A 29 -11.03 -24.12 -15.40
N ARG A 30 -11.02 -23.84 -16.70
CA ARG A 30 -11.98 -22.90 -17.30
C ARG A 30 -12.19 -23.17 -18.78
N PRO A 31 -13.36 -22.82 -19.35
CA PRO A 31 -13.56 -22.94 -20.78
C PRO A 31 -12.70 -21.92 -21.55
N VAL A 32 -12.24 -22.32 -22.73
CA VAL A 32 -11.76 -21.43 -23.78
C VAL A 32 -12.74 -21.55 -24.93
N LEU A 33 -13.26 -20.42 -25.39
CA LEU A 33 -14.20 -20.33 -26.51
C LEU A 33 -13.42 -19.92 -27.77
N PRO A 34 -13.13 -20.85 -28.70
CA PRO A 34 -12.48 -20.50 -29.95
C PRO A 34 -13.33 -19.55 -30.79
N GLY A 35 -12.70 -18.59 -31.46
CA GLY A 35 -13.39 -17.64 -32.33
C GLY A 35 -13.81 -18.24 -33.68
N ALA A 36 -13.01 -19.19 -34.19
CA ALA A 36 -13.27 -19.91 -35.43
C ALA A 36 -12.48 -21.23 -35.46
N ALA A 37 -12.73 -22.08 -36.46
CA ALA A 37 -11.81 -23.17 -36.80
C ALA A 37 -10.47 -22.62 -37.31
N GLY A 38 -9.38 -23.36 -37.06
CA GLY A 38 -8.02 -22.99 -37.43
C GLY A 38 -7.31 -22.11 -36.40
N PRO A 39 -6.45 -21.17 -36.83
CA PRO A 39 -5.64 -20.32 -35.96
C PRO A 39 -6.46 -19.43 -35.02
N ASN A 40 -6.18 -19.53 -33.73
CA ASN A 40 -6.83 -18.73 -32.68
C ASN A 40 -5.80 -17.98 -31.83
N ARG A 41 -6.19 -16.79 -31.37
CA ARG A 41 -5.43 -15.94 -30.44
C ARG A 41 -6.25 -15.74 -29.17
N LEU A 42 -5.61 -15.95 -28.02
CA LEU A 42 -6.20 -15.78 -26.70
C LEU A 42 -5.28 -14.92 -25.83
N GLU A 43 -5.81 -13.81 -25.32
CA GLU A 43 -5.08 -12.90 -24.43
C GLU A 43 -5.08 -13.43 -22.99
N PRO A 44 -3.96 -13.40 -22.25
CA PRO A 44 -3.98 -13.67 -20.82
C PRO A 44 -4.83 -12.65 -20.07
N ASP A 45 -5.56 -13.11 -19.07
CA ASP A 45 -6.34 -12.26 -18.18
C ASP A 45 -5.86 -12.39 -16.72
N VAL A 46 -6.44 -11.59 -15.83
CA VAL A 46 -6.06 -11.54 -14.41
C VAL A 46 -6.18 -12.92 -13.74
N PRO A 47 -7.27 -13.69 -13.90
CA PRO A 47 -7.36 -15.05 -13.35
C PRO A 47 -6.21 -15.97 -13.78
N LEU A 48 -5.81 -15.95 -15.07
CA LEU A 48 -4.66 -16.74 -15.52
C LEU A 48 -3.35 -16.25 -14.89
N LEU A 49 -3.09 -14.94 -14.90
CA LEU A 49 -1.89 -14.34 -14.31
C LEU A 49 -1.77 -14.61 -12.80
N ALA A 50 -2.91 -14.66 -12.10
CA ALA A 50 -2.96 -14.90 -10.67
C ALA A 50 -2.82 -16.39 -10.29
N GLY A 51 -3.37 -17.28 -11.12
CA GLY A 51 -3.49 -18.69 -10.80
C GLY A 51 -2.42 -19.59 -11.41
N ALA A 52 -1.85 -19.23 -12.56
CA ALA A 52 -0.81 -20.00 -13.23
C ALA A 52 0.58 -19.68 -12.68
N ALA A 53 1.52 -20.61 -12.88
CA ALA A 53 2.93 -20.37 -12.63
C ALA A 53 3.50 -19.34 -13.63
N THR A 54 4.60 -18.69 -13.24
CA THR A 54 5.30 -17.71 -14.08
C THR A 54 5.60 -18.28 -15.46
N GLY A 55 5.28 -17.53 -16.51
CA GLY A 55 5.46 -17.97 -17.90
C GLY A 55 4.46 -19.04 -18.36
N PHE A 56 3.38 -19.28 -17.60
CA PHE A 56 2.32 -20.24 -17.92
C PHE A 56 2.83 -21.67 -18.17
N VAL A 57 3.88 -22.08 -17.46
CA VAL A 57 4.51 -23.41 -17.61
C VAL A 57 3.56 -24.56 -17.25
N ASP A 58 2.57 -24.28 -16.43
CA ASP A 58 1.55 -25.21 -15.95
C ASP A 58 0.21 -25.08 -16.68
N LEU A 59 0.11 -24.24 -17.71
CA LEU A 59 -1.09 -24.15 -18.53
C LEU A 59 -1.18 -25.36 -19.47
N ARG A 60 -2.37 -25.93 -19.60
CA ARG A 60 -2.72 -26.96 -20.59
C ARG A 60 -4.08 -26.67 -21.20
N LEU A 61 -4.25 -26.96 -22.48
CA LEU A 61 -5.53 -26.87 -23.19
C LEU A 61 -5.97 -28.29 -23.56
N PHE A 62 -7.25 -28.61 -23.42
CA PHE A 62 -7.82 -29.91 -23.75
C PHE A 62 -9.06 -29.76 -24.62
N ASP A 63 -9.23 -30.66 -25.59
CA ASP A 63 -10.47 -30.78 -26.36
C ASP A 63 -11.57 -31.52 -25.57
N ALA A 64 -12.76 -31.63 -26.17
CA ALA A 64 -13.90 -32.32 -25.56
C ALA A 64 -13.66 -33.83 -25.30
N GLY A 65 -12.69 -34.44 -25.99
CA GLY A 65 -12.26 -35.82 -25.79
C GLY A 65 -11.16 -35.96 -24.72
N GLY A 66 -10.75 -34.86 -24.08
CA GLY A 66 -9.67 -34.84 -23.09
C GLY A 66 -8.28 -34.93 -23.70
N ARG A 67 -8.12 -34.74 -25.01
CA ARG A 67 -6.82 -34.72 -25.67
C ARG A 67 -6.20 -33.34 -25.54
N GLU A 68 -4.91 -33.29 -25.27
CA GLU A 68 -4.18 -32.05 -25.15
C GLU A 68 -4.09 -31.34 -26.50
N VAL A 69 -4.42 -30.04 -26.52
CA VAL A 69 -4.34 -29.16 -27.69
C VAL A 69 -3.05 -28.36 -27.59
N PRO A 70 -2.10 -28.54 -28.52
CA PRO A 70 -0.87 -27.77 -28.56
C PRO A 70 -1.13 -26.27 -28.63
N TYR A 71 -0.28 -25.49 -27.94
CA TYR A 71 -0.34 -24.03 -27.98
C TYR A 71 1.07 -23.43 -27.98
N LEU A 72 1.17 -22.18 -28.42
CA LEU A 72 2.41 -21.40 -28.45
C LEU A 72 2.20 -20.09 -27.69
N LEU A 73 3.15 -19.75 -26.81
CA LEU A 73 3.21 -18.40 -26.25
C LEU A 73 3.98 -17.50 -27.21
N VAL A 74 3.32 -16.45 -27.68
CA VAL A 74 3.87 -15.51 -28.64
C VAL A 74 4.09 -14.19 -27.93
N ASP A 75 5.36 -13.85 -27.71
CA ASP A 75 5.73 -12.57 -27.12
C ASP A 75 5.32 -11.41 -28.04
N PRO A 76 4.87 -10.29 -27.46
CA PRO A 76 4.64 -9.09 -28.25
C PRO A 76 5.97 -8.65 -28.87
N PRO A 77 6.00 -8.28 -30.17
CA PRO A 77 7.22 -7.96 -30.86
C PRO A 77 7.91 -6.76 -30.22
N ARG A 78 9.20 -6.91 -29.89
CA ARG A 78 10.07 -5.82 -29.39
C ARG A 78 10.56 -4.91 -30.52
N ARG A 79 9.65 -4.48 -31.41
CA ARG A 79 9.99 -3.58 -32.52
C ARG A 79 9.47 -2.18 -32.24
N GLU A 80 10.19 -1.19 -32.75
CA GLU A 80 9.67 0.16 -32.80
C GLU A 80 8.36 0.19 -33.61
N PRO A 81 7.37 0.98 -33.18
CA PRO A 81 6.15 1.13 -33.95
C PRO A 81 6.45 1.64 -35.36
N GLU A 82 5.83 1.02 -36.35
CA GLU A 82 5.91 1.51 -37.72
C GLU A 82 4.92 2.66 -37.91
N TRP A 83 5.41 3.77 -38.46
CA TRP A 83 4.61 4.97 -38.70
C TRP A 83 4.50 5.25 -40.18
N ARG A 84 3.29 5.54 -40.65
CA ARG A 84 3.02 6.00 -42.00
C ARG A 84 2.74 7.49 -42.00
N ALA A 85 3.52 8.24 -42.78
CA ALA A 85 3.23 9.65 -43.02
C ALA A 85 1.94 9.81 -43.83
N GLY A 86 1.08 10.73 -43.41
CA GLY A 86 -0.13 11.08 -44.14
C GLY A 86 0.00 12.43 -44.83
N ARG A 87 -0.59 12.56 -46.02
CA ARG A 87 -0.69 13.84 -46.72
C ARG A 87 -1.80 14.66 -46.11
N LEU A 88 -1.48 15.87 -45.65
CA LEU A 88 -2.45 16.81 -45.12
C LEU A 88 -3.32 17.39 -46.23
N LEU A 89 -4.62 17.40 -46.00
CA LEU A 89 -5.64 17.99 -46.86
C LEU A 89 -6.39 19.07 -46.06
N PRO A 90 -6.63 20.26 -46.64
CA PRO A 90 -7.34 21.32 -45.95
C PRO A 90 -8.81 20.97 -45.75
N THR A 91 -9.37 21.37 -44.62
CA THR A 91 -10.83 21.37 -44.37
C THR A 91 -11.34 22.79 -44.20
N ALA A 92 -12.55 23.06 -44.69
CA ALA A 92 -13.17 24.37 -44.53
C ALA A 92 -13.42 24.68 -43.05
N ALA A 93 -12.92 25.82 -42.57
CA ALA A 93 -13.15 26.27 -41.22
C ALA A 93 -14.49 27.02 -41.11
N THR A 94 -15.17 26.85 -39.99
CA THR A 94 -16.39 27.57 -39.60
C THR A 94 -16.09 28.55 -38.47
N LYS A 95 -17.09 29.29 -37.98
CA LYS A 95 -16.90 30.20 -36.84
C LYS A 95 -16.36 29.48 -35.59
N THR A 96 -16.75 28.23 -35.36
CA THR A 96 -16.48 27.49 -34.11
C THR A 96 -15.66 26.22 -34.30
N ALA A 97 -15.25 25.90 -35.53
CA ALA A 97 -14.47 24.69 -35.80
C ALA A 97 -13.50 24.90 -36.96
N SER A 98 -12.33 24.28 -36.85
CA SER A 98 -11.33 24.14 -37.91
C SER A 98 -10.79 22.72 -37.87
N GLY A 99 -9.78 22.40 -38.67
CA GLY A 99 -9.23 21.06 -38.70
C GLY A 99 -8.40 20.76 -39.93
N PHE A 100 -8.19 19.47 -40.15
CA PHE A 100 -7.54 18.95 -41.34
C PHE A 100 -7.97 17.50 -41.58
N GLU A 101 -7.81 17.06 -42.82
CA GLU A 101 -7.89 15.67 -43.21
C GLU A 101 -6.47 15.13 -43.48
N VAL A 102 -6.29 13.82 -43.32
CA VAL A 102 -5.04 13.12 -43.54
C VAL A 102 -5.31 11.97 -44.52
N ASP A 103 -4.67 11.97 -45.68
CA ASP A 103 -4.70 10.85 -46.63
C ASP A 103 -3.46 9.97 -46.44
N LEU A 104 -3.67 8.72 -46.02
CA LEU A 104 -2.63 7.70 -45.86
C LEU A 104 -2.23 7.05 -47.20
N GLY A 105 -2.83 7.48 -48.31
CA GLY A 105 -2.62 7.00 -49.68
C GLY A 105 -3.35 5.70 -49.98
N THR A 106 -3.27 4.73 -49.07
CA THR A 106 -3.97 3.43 -49.12
C THR A 106 -4.60 3.11 -47.78
N GLY A 107 -5.64 2.27 -47.79
CA GLY A 107 -6.25 1.77 -46.56
C GLY A 107 -5.23 0.96 -45.74
N ALA A 108 -5.18 1.22 -44.44
CA ALA A 108 -4.34 0.48 -43.51
C ALA A 108 -4.98 0.40 -42.13
N THR A 109 -4.69 -0.69 -41.42
CA THR A 109 -5.07 -0.84 -40.02
C THR A 109 -4.21 0.08 -39.17
N VAL A 110 -4.83 1.06 -38.52
CA VAL A 110 -4.16 2.05 -37.65
C VAL A 110 -4.95 2.25 -36.36
N ASP A 111 -4.28 2.61 -35.27
CA ASP A 111 -4.90 2.84 -33.95
C ASP A 111 -4.37 4.07 -33.22
N ARG A 112 -3.40 4.77 -33.80
CA ARG A 112 -2.81 5.97 -33.23
C ARG A 112 -2.41 6.94 -34.32
N VAL A 113 -2.60 8.23 -34.07
CA VAL A 113 -1.98 9.29 -34.87
C VAL A 113 -1.09 10.16 -33.99
N ARG A 114 0.04 10.58 -34.55
CA ARG A 114 0.96 11.54 -33.95
C ARG A 114 0.94 12.81 -34.77
N ILE A 115 0.70 13.94 -34.10
CA ILE A 115 0.53 15.25 -34.72
C ILE A 115 1.70 16.14 -34.26
N LEU A 116 2.52 16.60 -35.20
CA LEU A 116 3.75 17.32 -34.94
C LEU A 116 3.77 18.68 -35.64
N GLY A 117 4.61 19.60 -35.15
CA GLY A 117 4.83 20.91 -35.76
C GLY A 117 3.71 21.93 -35.51
N LEU A 118 2.91 21.73 -34.47
CA LEU A 118 2.01 22.77 -33.95
C LEU A 118 2.80 23.72 -33.03
N PRO A 119 2.51 25.03 -33.03
CA PRO A 119 3.19 25.99 -32.16
C PRO A 119 2.74 25.79 -30.70
N ALA A 120 3.71 25.52 -29.81
CA ALA A 120 3.49 25.51 -28.37
C ALA A 120 3.57 26.95 -27.79
N PRO A 121 2.88 27.24 -26.67
CA PRO A 121 2.00 26.34 -25.93
C PRO A 121 0.59 26.27 -26.53
N PHE A 122 -0.04 25.09 -26.49
CA PHE A 122 -1.45 24.94 -26.85
C PHE A 122 -2.17 23.90 -26.01
N LEU A 123 -3.49 24.08 -25.85
CA LEU A 123 -4.41 23.14 -25.24
C LEU A 123 -5.72 23.16 -26.04
N LYS A 124 -6.03 22.07 -26.75
CA LYS A 124 -7.14 22.03 -27.70
C LYS A 124 -8.00 20.79 -27.60
N ARG A 125 -9.31 21.02 -27.60
CA ARG A 125 -10.31 19.98 -27.83
C ARG A 125 -10.35 19.60 -29.30
N PHE A 126 -10.54 18.32 -29.56
CA PHE A 126 -10.76 17.83 -30.91
C PHE A 126 -11.78 16.69 -30.95
N ARG A 127 -12.32 16.46 -32.15
CA ARG A 127 -13.00 15.24 -32.58
C ARG A 127 -12.14 14.55 -33.64
N LEU A 128 -12.06 13.22 -33.59
CA LEU A 128 -11.36 12.42 -34.62
C LEU A 128 -12.34 11.44 -35.26
N GLU A 129 -12.31 11.38 -36.59
CA GLU A 129 -13.09 10.47 -37.41
C GLU A 129 -12.18 9.76 -38.44
N GLY A 130 -12.58 8.57 -38.88
CA GLY A 130 -11.85 7.78 -39.89
C GLY A 130 -12.77 7.24 -40.98
N GLY A 131 -12.25 7.09 -42.19
CA GLY A 131 -13.01 6.61 -43.34
C GLY A 131 -12.14 6.04 -44.46
N GLY A 132 -12.79 5.39 -45.42
CA GLY A 132 -12.16 4.84 -46.62
C GLY A 132 -12.22 5.74 -47.86
N ASP A 133 -13.24 6.59 -47.95
CA ASP A 133 -13.63 7.27 -49.20
C ASP A 133 -13.96 8.79 -49.06
N ARG A 134 -13.70 9.39 -47.88
CA ARG A 134 -14.03 10.79 -47.51
C ARG A 134 -15.53 11.14 -47.51
N SER A 135 -16.42 10.21 -47.86
CA SER A 135 -17.87 10.41 -47.84
C SER A 135 -18.51 9.80 -46.59
N ARG A 136 -17.98 8.66 -46.12
CA ARG A 136 -18.43 7.96 -44.91
C ARG A 136 -17.37 8.08 -43.82
N TRP A 137 -17.77 8.61 -42.68
CA TRP A 137 -16.92 8.86 -41.53
C TRP A 137 -17.40 8.05 -40.33
N THR A 138 -16.48 7.35 -39.69
CA THR A 138 -16.67 6.63 -38.44
C THR A 138 -16.06 7.44 -37.31
N LEU A 139 -16.84 7.68 -36.26
CA LEU A 139 -16.36 8.39 -35.09
C LEU A 139 -15.33 7.54 -34.33
N LEU A 140 -14.10 8.05 -34.21
CA LEU A 140 -13.01 7.37 -33.50
C LEU A 140 -12.81 7.94 -32.10
N VAL A 141 -12.84 9.28 -32.00
CA VAL A 141 -12.77 10.02 -30.73
C VAL A 141 -13.86 11.08 -30.75
N ALA A 142 -14.87 10.89 -29.90
CA ALA A 142 -15.98 11.84 -29.77
C ALA A 142 -15.50 13.21 -29.29
N GLN A 143 -14.61 13.20 -28.29
CA GLN A 143 -14.00 14.38 -27.71
C GLN A 143 -12.67 13.99 -27.07
N GLY A 144 -11.58 14.54 -27.58
CA GLY A 144 -10.23 14.39 -27.02
C GLY A 144 -9.61 15.75 -26.72
N THR A 145 -8.47 15.74 -26.04
CA THR A 145 -7.65 16.92 -25.76
C THR A 145 -6.22 16.66 -26.21
N LEU A 146 -5.71 17.52 -27.10
CA LEU A 146 -4.32 17.54 -27.53
C LEU A 146 -3.63 18.76 -26.92
N PHE A 147 -2.40 18.61 -26.44
CA PHE A 147 -1.70 19.71 -25.79
C PHE A 147 -0.19 19.58 -25.88
N ASP A 148 0.46 20.73 -25.90
CA ASP A 148 1.89 20.86 -25.65
C ASP A 148 2.10 22.11 -24.80
N LEU A 149 2.51 21.91 -23.56
CA LEU A 149 2.62 22.91 -22.51
C LEU A 149 4.03 22.77 -21.88
N PRO A 150 5.07 23.33 -22.52
CA PRO A 150 6.46 23.11 -22.11
C PRO A 150 6.78 23.65 -20.72
N GLU A 151 6.18 24.78 -20.32
CA GLU A 151 6.37 25.38 -18.99
C GLU A 151 5.86 24.45 -17.88
N GLU A 152 4.70 23.83 -18.11
CA GLU A 152 4.11 22.84 -17.19
C GLU A 152 4.71 21.43 -17.34
N LYS A 153 5.61 21.20 -18.32
CA LYS A 153 6.14 19.88 -18.68
C LYS A 153 5.05 18.86 -18.99
N LEU A 154 4.00 19.30 -19.69
CA LEU A 154 2.86 18.49 -20.09
C LEU A 154 2.80 18.43 -21.62
N SER A 155 2.86 17.23 -22.19
CA SER A 155 2.73 17.04 -23.64
C SER A 155 1.94 15.78 -23.97
N ARG A 156 1.01 15.91 -24.91
CA ARG A 156 0.25 14.80 -25.50
C ARG A 156 0.00 15.13 -26.96
N LEU A 157 0.87 14.58 -27.80
CA LEU A 157 0.86 14.74 -29.27
C LEU A 157 0.37 13.49 -30.01
N ASP A 158 0.19 12.39 -29.26
CA ASP A 158 -0.34 11.12 -29.74
C ASP A 158 -1.83 11.02 -29.37
N VAL A 159 -2.65 10.60 -30.33
CA VAL A 159 -4.08 10.32 -30.16
C VAL A 159 -4.30 8.84 -30.41
N ASP A 160 -4.62 8.11 -29.35
CA ASP A 160 -5.03 6.70 -29.39
C ASP A 160 -6.53 6.57 -29.74
N PHE A 161 -6.88 5.56 -30.53
CA PHE A 161 -8.24 5.18 -30.87
C PHE A 161 -8.33 3.66 -31.14
N PRO A 162 -9.54 3.06 -31.19
CA PRO A 162 -9.67 1.64 -31.53
C PRO A 162 -9.07 1.33 -32.90
N ALA A 163 -8.30 0.25 -33.00
CA ALA A 163 -7.69 -0.16 -34.26
C ALA A 163 -8.75 -0.40 -35.35
N GLY A 164 -8.52 0.12 -36.55
CA GLY A 164 -9.41 -0.06 -37.68
C GLY A 164 -8.75 0.27 -39.02
N ASP A 165 -9.37 -0.21 -40.11
CA ASP A 165 -8.89 0.02 -41.47
C ASP A 165 -9.33 1.39 -41.99
N PHE A 166 -8.39 2.32 -42.06
CA PHE A 166 -8.63 3.69 -42.50
C PHE A 166 -7.67 4.09 -43.61
N ARG A 167 -8.18 4.85 -44.59
CA ARG A 167 -7.34 5.59 -45.55
C ARG A 167 -7.30 7.06 -45.18
N TYR A 168 -8.44 7.60 -44.76
CA TYR A 168 -8.60 9.00 -44.41
C TYR A 168 -8.89 9.15 -42.93
N LEU A 169 -8.25 10.12 -42.30
CA LEU A 169 -8.56 10.56 -40.94
C LEU A 169 -8.93 12.03 -40.98
N ARG A 170 -9.96 12.43 -40.23
CA ARG A 170 -10.40 13.83 -40.11
C ARG A 170 -10.34 14.23 -38.65
N LEU A 171 -9.50 15.23 -38.37
CA LEU A 171 -9.44 15.86 -37.08
C LEU A 171 -10.11 17.23 -37.15
N THR A 172 -11.08 17.44 -36.28
CA THR A 172 -11.79 18.72 -36.16
C THR A 172 -11.47 19.33 -34.81
N TRP A 173 -10.85 20.51 -34.81
CA TRP A 173 -10.64 21.34 -33.63
C TRP A 173 -11.96 21.98 -33.21
N ASP A 174 -12.19 22.02 -31.90
CA ASP A 174 -13.20 22.89 -31.30
C ASP A 174 -12.56 24.25 -31.01
N ASP A 175 -13.00 25.27 -31.76
CA ASP A 175 -12.53 26.64 -31.67
C ASP A 175 -13.54 27.56 -30.96
N ALA A 176 -14.60 27.00 -30.36
CA ALA A 176 -15.64 27.79 -29.71
C ALA A 176 -15.11 28.65 -28.55
N SER A 177 -14.07 28.17 -27.86
CA SER A 177 -13.49 28.82 -26.69
C SER A 177 -11.97 29.05 -26.76
N SER A 178 -11.33 28.86 -27.93
CA SER A 178 -9.88 29.00 -28.06
C SER A 178 -9.44 29.35 -29.49
N ALA A 179 -8.33 30.08 -29.63
CA ALA A 179 -7.81 30.53 -30.92
C ALA A 179 -7.48 29.37 -31.87
N ARG A 180 -7.66 29.56 -33.19
CA ARG A 180 -7.39 28.51 -34.17
C ARG A 180 -5.91 28.13 -34.18
N LEU A 181 -5.64 26.84 -34.34
CA LEU A 181 -4.29 26.36 -34.61
C LEU A 181 -3.99 26.39 -36.12
N PRO A 182 -2.74 26.67 -36.52
CA PRO A 182 -2.32 26.46 -37.90
C PRO A 182 -2.33 24.96 -38.26
N PRO A 183 -2.26 24.60 -39.55
CA PRO A 183 -2.05 23.22 -39.96
C PRO A 183 -0.78 22.65 -39.30
N PRO A 184 -0.79 21.37 -38.85
CA PRO A 184 0.40 20.75 -38.31
C PRO A 184 1.49 20.60 -39.38
N GLY A 185 2.76 20.56 -38.97
CA GLY A 185 3.87 20.31 -39.88
C GLY A 185 3.91 18.88 -40.40
N ALA A 186 3.48 17.91 -39.60
CA ALA A 186 3.37 16.51 -40.01
C ALA A 186 2.31 15.76 -39.20
N VAL A 187 1.66 14.79 -39.85
CA VAL A 187 0.82 13.80 -39.18
C VAL A 187 1.23 12.41 -39.65
N THR A 188 1.47 11.53 -38.68
CA THR A 188 1.81 10.13 -38.94
C THR A 188 0.80 9.22 -38.24
N ALA A 189 0.45 8.11 -38.86
CA ALA A 189 -0.43 7.10 -38.28
C ALA A 189 0.39 5.83 -37.98
N ARG A 190 0.21 5.27 -36.78
CA ARG A 190 0.86 4.02 -36.37
C ARG A 190 0.16 2.87 -37.09
N LEU A 191 0.93 2.11 -37.87
CA LEU A 191 0.44 0.89 -38.50
C LEU A 191 0.32 -0.21 -37.46
N VAL A 192 -0.81 -0.90 -37.47
CA VAL A 192 -1.09 -2.05 -36.61
C VAL A 192 -0.88 -3.32 -37.43
N ARG A 193 0.03 -4.18 -36.97
CA ARG A 193 0.18 -5.54 -37.49
C ARG A 193 -0.55 -6.53 -36.58
N ALA A 194 -0.90 -7.69 -37.11
CA ALA A 194 -1.62 -8.73 -36.37
C ALA A 194 -0.92 -9.18 -35.07
N THR A 195 0.41 -9.08 -35.00
CA THR A 195 1.20 -9.41 -33.80
C THR A 195 1.38 -8.28 -32.81
N ASP A 196 1.06 -7.04 -33.18
CA ASP A 196 1.33 -5.94 -32.27
C ASP A 196 0.53 -6.15 -30.99
N PRO A 197 1.13 -5.86 -29.82
CA PRO A 197 0.37 -5.86 -28.59
C PRO A 197 -0.80 -4.89 -28.77
N GLY A 198 -1.97 -5.30 -28.31
CA GLY A 198 -3.09 -4.38 -28.17
C GLY A 198 -2.75 -3.27 -27.17
N ARG A 199 -3.73 -2.40 -26.90
CA ARG A 199 -3.60 -1.42 -25.84
C ARG A 199 -3.20 -2.11 -24.53
N ALA A 200 -2.21 -1.55 -23.83
CA ALA A 200 -1.76 -2.06 -22.54
C ALA A 200 -2.97 -2.33 -21.64
N ALA A 201 -3.06 -3.57 -21.15
CA ALA A 201 -4.16 -3.99 -20.30
C ALA A 201 -4.14 -3.16 -19.02
N ARG A 202 -5.31 -2.67 -18.60
CA ARG A 202 -5.47 -1.96 -17.34
C ARG A 202 -6.38 -2.73 -16.43
N VAL A 203 -6.01 -2.82 -15.17
CA VAL A 203 -6.82 -3.49 -14.14
C VAL A 203 -7.16 -2.48 -13.05
N PRO A 204 -8.42 -2.44 -12.58
CA PRO A 204 -8.79 -1.57 -11.48
C PRO A 204 -8.04 -1.99 -10.20
N VAL A 205 -7.62 -1.01 -9.42
CA VAL A 205 -6.92 -1.21 -8.15
C VAL A 205 -7.80 -0.66 -7.04
N ALA A 206 -8.14 -1.50 -6.07
CA ALA A 206 -8.85 -1.05 -4.90
C ALA A 206 -7.94 -0.15 -4.06
N PHE A 207 -8.48 0.90 -3.46
CA PHE A 207 -7.70 1.80 -2.61
C PHE A 207 -8.49 2.21 -1.37
N GLU A 208 -7.76 2.54 -0.32
CA GLU A 208 -8.29 3.01 0.96
C GLU A 208 -7.42 4.16 1.46
N ARG A 209 -8.03 5.27 1.87
CA ARG A 209 -7.30 6.38 2.49
C ARG A 209 -6.81 6.00 3.88
N ARG A 210 -5.57 6.35 4.20
CA ARG A 210 -4.92 6.02 5.47
C ARG A 210 -4.56 7.28 6.27
N PRO A 211 -4.41 7.17 7.61
CA PRO A 211 -3.82 8.22 8.42
C PRO A 211 -2.48 8.67 7.84
N SER A 212 -2.23 9.97 7.88
CA SER A 212 -1.08 10.59 7.25
C SER A 212 -0.66 11.83 8.02
N GLU A 213 0.56 12.26 7.76
CA GLU A 213 1.10 13.50 8.29
C GLU A 213 0.44 14.72 7.68
N PRO A 214 0.44 15.87 8.39
CA PRO A 214 0.08 17.15 7.77
C PRO A 214 0.84 17.38 6.47
N GLY A 215 0.13 17.88 5.45
CA GLY A 215 0.70 18.12 4.12
C GLY A 215 0.96 16.86 3.31
N LYS A 216 0.49 15.67 3.73
CA LYS A 216 0.59 14.44 2.95
C LYS A 216 -0.73 13.70 2.88
N SER A 217 -1.00 13.08 1.73
CA SER A 217 -2.10 12.14 1.53
C SER A 217 -1.54 10.74 1.33
N ARG A 218 -2.09 9.77 2.06
CA ARG A 218 -1.62 8.38 2.05
C ARG A 218 -2.78 7.45 1.72
N PHE A 219 -2.51 6.47 0.87
CA PHE A 219 -3.48 5.47 0.45
C PHE A 219 -2.84 4.09 0.47
N ARG A 220 -3.58 3.10 0.99
CA ARG A 220 -3.28 1.69 0.75
C ARG A 220 -3.90 1.31 -0.57
N LEU A 221 -3.13 0.69 -1.45
CA LEU A 221 -3.60 0.15 -2.73
C LEU A 221 -3.56 -1.37 -2.68
N ARG A 222 -4.55 -2.02 -3.29
CA ARG A 222 -4.62 -3.48 -3.36
C ARG A 222 -4.84 -3.94 -4.79
N LEU A 223 -3.81 -4.56 -5.35
CA LEU A 223 -3.87 -5.21 -6.65
C LEU A 223 -4.81 -6.43 -6.59
N PRO A 224 -5.49 -6.77 -7.71
CA PRO A 224 -6.34 -7.95 -7.80
C PRO A 224 -5.61 -9.27 -7.50
N ALA A 225 -4.31 -9.32 -7.76
CA ALA A 225 -3.45 -10.46 -7.48
C ALA A 225 -1.99 -10.01 -7.23
N ALA A 226 -1.23 -10.84 -6.52
CA ALA A 226 0.21 -10.63 -6.34
C ALA A 226 0.98 -10.94 -7.64
N ARG A 227 2.17 -10.34 -7.79
CA ARG A 227 3.08 -10.54 -8.93
C ARG A 227 2.50 -10.19 -10.31
N LEU A 228 1.38 -9.47 -10.38
CA LEU A 228 0.91 -8.91 -11.65
C LEU A 228 2.04 -8.09 -12.28
N PRO A 229 2.26 -8.17 -13.60
CA PRO A 229 3.34 -7.48 -14.29
C PRO A 229 3.00 -5.99 -14.46
N VAL A 230 2.79 -5.28 -13.35
CA VAL A 230 2.43 -3.85 -13.33
C VAL A 230 3.66 -3.02 -13.67
N VAL A 231 3.49 -2.05 -14.58
CA VAL A 231 4.54 -1.11 -15.01
C VAL A 231 4.24 0.33 -14.64
N ALA A 232 2.97 0.66 -14.38
CA ALA A 232 2.56 1.97 -13.90
C ALA A 232 1.22 1.92 -13.17
N LEU A 233 0.95 2.94 -12.36
CA LEU A 233 -0.37 3.25 -11.82
C LEU A 233 -0.88 4.54 -12.46
N ASP A 234 -2.05 4.51 -13.06
CA ASP A 234 -2.79 5.68 -13.50
C ASP A 234 -3.75 6.11 -12.38
N LEU A 235 -3.62 7.35 -11.92
CA LEU A 235 -4.54 7.91 -10.92
C LEU A 235 -5.67 8.69 -11.59
N ASP A 236 -6.88 8.49 -11.06
CA ASP A 236 -8.01 9.38 -11.28
C ASP A 236 -8.22 10.19 -10.00
N VAL A 237 -8.17 11.51 -10.11
CA VAL A 237 -8.25 12.44 -8.98
C VAL A 237 -9.54 13.23 -9.11
N ALA A 238 -10.43 13.08 -8.11
CA ALA A 238 -11.77 13.63 -8.11
C ALA A 238 -11.76 15.14 -8.36
N GLY A 239 -12.67 15.57 -9.22
CA GLY A 239 -12.83 16.96 -9.66
C GLY A 239 -12.89 17.03 -11.18
N GLY A 240 -14.11 17.10 -11.74
CA GLY A 240 -14.26 17.66 -13.09
C GLY A 240 -13.65 19.06 -13.12
N PRO A 241 -13.13 19.53 -14.27
CA PRO A 241 -11.77 20.11 -14.34
C PRO A 241 -11.24 20.61 -12.98
N GLY A 242 -10.85 19.66 -12.12
CA GLY A 242 -10.29 19.97 -10.80
C GLY A 242 -9.08 20.86 -11.04
N GLY A 243 -8.89 21.85 -10.16
CA GLY A 243 -7.87 22.88 -10.34
C GLY A 243 -6.46 22.34 -10.63
N PRO A 244 -5.52 23.26 -10.91
CA PRO A 244 -4.14 22.88 -11.22
C PRO A 244 -3.56 21.95 -10.14
N LEU A 245 -2.77 20.97 -10.57
CA LEU A 245 -2.13 19.98 -9.71
C LEU A 245 -0.64 19.96 -10.00
N LEU A 246 0.17 20.07 -8.95
CA LEU A 246 1.60 19.84 -9.00
C LEU A 246 2.03 19.22 -7.67
N ARG A 247 2.08 17.89 -7.59
CA ARG A 247 2.34 17.16 -6.34
C ARG A 247 3.30 16.00 -6.56
N ALA A 248 4.29 15.84 -5.69
CA ALA A 248 5.15 14.66 -5.72
C ALA A 248 4.36 13.44 -5.23
N ALA A 249 4.51 12.30 -5.91
CA ALA A 249 3.87 11.05 -5.55
C ALA A 249 4.89 9.92 -5.54
N THR A 250 4.83 9.08 -4.50
CA THR A 250 5.69 7.91 -4.32
C THR A 250 4.84 6.68 -4.09
N VAL A 251 5.20 5.58 -4.74
CA VAL A 251 4.59 4.25 -4.52
C VAL A 251 5.63 3.34 -3.90
N ALA A 252 5.26 2.65 -2.84
CA ALA A 252 6.11 1.68 -2.12
C ALA A 252 5.37 0.36 -1.88
N ALA A 253 6.12 -0.70 -1.58
CA ALA A 253 5.60 -1.97 -1.10
C ALA A 253 6.52 -2.54 -0.01
N GLY A 254 5.99 -3.42 0.83
CA GLY A 254 6.81 -4.10 1.84
C GLY A 254 7.81 -5.05 1.18
N ARG A 255 9.08 -4.96 1.56
CA ARG A 255 10.15 -5.89 1.17
C ARG A 255 10.86 -6.42 2.41
N LEU A 256 11.16 -7.72 2.41
CA LEU A 256 12.00 -8.30 3.45
C LEU A 256 13.42 -7.73 3.34
N ARG A 257 13.91 -7.14 4.43
CA ARG A 257 15.30 -6.73 4.59
C ARG A 257 16.08 -7.86 5.26
N GLN A 258 17.17 -8.30 4.65
CA GLN A 258 18.08 -9.26 5.29
C GLN A 258 18.81 -8.57 6.46
N GLY A 259 18.73 -9.19 7.64
CA GLY A 259 19.27 -8.68 8.90
C GLY A 259 18.93 -9.62 10.06
N ASP A 260 19.34 -9.27 11.28
CA ASP A 260 19.06 -10.06 12.48
C ASP A 260 17.56 -10.01 12.85
N GLY A 261 16.79 -11.05 12.46
CA GLY A 261 15.37 -11.22 12.86
C GLY A 261 14.32 -10.81 11.82
N GLY A 262 14.71 -10.68 10.54
CA GLY A 262 13.79 -10.57 9.40
C GLY A 262 12.73 -9.48 9.49
N GLU A 263 13.03 -8.30 8.99
CA GLU A 263 12.12 -7.15 9.03
C GLU A 263 11.53 -6.88 7.64
N ILE A 264 10.22 -6.66 7.55
CA ILE A 264 9.57 -6.11 6.36
C ILE A 264 9.60 -4.59 6.47
N ALA A 265 10.29 -3.93 5.53
CA ALA A 265 10.39 -2.48 5.47
C ALA A 265 9.84 -1.94 4.14
N PRO A 266 9.42 -0.67 4.08
CA PRO A 266 8.98 -0.07 2.82
C PRO A 266 10.11 0.00 1.81
N ALA A 267 9.86 -0.49 0.60
CA ALA A 267 10.73 -0.36 -0.55
C ALA A 267 10.01 0.44 -1.64
N ARG A 268 10.63 1.54 -2.08
CA ARG A 268 10.10 2.38 -3.16
C ARG A 268 10.04 1.57 -4.46
N LEU A 269 8.86 1.57 -5.09
CA LEU A 269 8.63 0.98 -6.41
C LEU A 269 8.69 2.02 -7.52
N GLY A 270 8.28 3.26 -7.25
CA GLY A 270 8.26 4.35 -8.21
C GLY A 270 8.01 5.71 -7.58
N GLU A 271 8.38 6.77 -8.29
CA GLU A 271 8.12 8.15 -7.91
C GLU A 271 7.90 9.03 -9.15
N THR A 272 7.08 10.06 -9.02
CA THR A 272 6.83 11.04 -10.07
C THR A 272 6.33 12.36 -9.47
N ILE A 273 6.11 13.36 -10.32
CA ILE A 273 5.33 14.54 -9.98
C ILE A 273 4.04 14.50 -10.81
N LEU A 274 2.91 14.42 -10.13
CA LEU A 274 1.57 14.50 -10.73
C LEU A 274 1.33 15.92 -11.22
N ARG A 275 0.90 16.06 -12.47
CA ARG A 275 0.71 17.35 -13.14
C ARG A 275 -0.68 17.48 -13.70
N ARG A 276 -1.30 18.64 -13.49
CA ARG A 276 -2.52 19.05 -14.17
C ARG A 276 -2.51 20.55 -14.38
N ALA A 277 -2.66 20.99 -15.63
CA ALA A 277 -2.92 22.37 -16.01
C ALA A 277 -4.38 22.49 -16.44
N VAL A 278 -5.02 23.61 -16.07
CA VAL A 278 -6.39 23.94 -16.48
C VAL A 278 -6.37 25.30 -17.16
N ARG A 279 -6.89 25.38 -18.40
CA ARG A 279 -7.05 26.63 -19.16
C ARG A 279 -8.40 26.61 -19.86
N ASP A 280 -9.20 27.66 -19.72
CA ASP A 280 -10.51 27.82 -20.38
C ASP A 280 -11.45 26.62 -20.21
N GLY A 281 -11.45 26.00 -19.01
CA GLY A 281 -12.25 24.81 -18.69
C GLY A 281 -11.73 23.50 -19.27
N LEU A 282 -10.59 23.51 -19.97
CA LEU A 282 -9.89 22.32 -20.45
C LEU A 282 -8.80 21.90 -19.48
N SER A 283 -8.54 20.59 -19.42
CA SER A 283 -7.48 20.03 -18.58
C SER A 283 -6.45 19.27 -19.41
N ALA A 284 -5.17 19.57 -19.17
CA ALA A 284 -4.02 18.76 -19.56
C ALA A 284 -3.46 18.11 -18.29
N ALA A 285 -3.28 16.79 -18.30
CA ALA A 285 -2.82 16.09 -17.11
C ALA A 285 -1.89 14.91 -17.43
N ASP A 286 -0.93 14.70 -16.54
CA ASP A 286 -0.10 13.51 -16.43
C ASP A 286 -0.14 13.04 -14.98
N LEU A 287 -0.97 12.02 -14.73
CA LEU A 287 -1.22 11.43 -13.42
C LEU A 287 -0.72 9.98 -13.35
N ARG A 288 0.19 9.62 -14.26
CA ARG A 288 0.77 8.28 -14.37
C ARG A 288 2.01 8.19 -13.48
N ILE A 289 2.08 7.14 -12.66
CA ILE A 289 3.22 6.83 -11.80
C ILE A 289 3.89 5.56 -12.33
N PRO A 290 5.04 5.65 -13.01
CA PRO A 290 5.83 4.47 -13.37
C PRO A 290 6.28 3.72 -12.12
N VAL A 291 6.18 2.39 -12.12
CA VAL A 291 6.60 1.54 -10.99
C VAL A 291 7.38 0.31 -11.49
N SER A 292 8.30 -0.17 -10.67
CA SER A 292 8.86 -1.51 -10.81
C SER A 292 7.84 -2.58 -10.43
N GLN A 293 7.97 -3.78 -11.00
CA GLN A 293 7.00 -4.86 -10.78
C GLN A 293 6.90 -5.22 -9.28
N PRO A 294 5.70 -5.13 -8.69
CA PRO A 294 5.51 -5.46 -7.28
C PRO A 294 5.52 -6.98 -7.05
N GLU A 295 6.18 -7.41 -5.96
CA GLU A 295 6.18 -8.82 -5.54
C GLU A 295 4.85 -9.22 -4.86
N GLY A 296 4.29 -8.31 -4.08
CA GLY A 296 3.03 -8.47 -3.35
C GLY A 296 1.85 -7.74 -3.98
N ALA A 297 0.65 -7.98 -3.46
CA ALA A 297 -0.58 -7.31 -3.90
C ALA A 297 -0.87 -6.00 -3.15
N ASP A 298 -0.27 -5.81 -1.97
CA ASP A 298 -0.45 -4.61 -1.13
C ASP A 298 0.63 -3.57 -1.47
N LEU A 299 0.21 -2.37 -1.90
CA LEU A 299 1.08 -1.23 -2.18
C LEU A 299 0.64 -0.03 -1.31
N GLU A 300 1.53 0.96 -1.22
CA GLU A 300 1.30 2.20 -0.51
C GLU A 300 1.59 3.39 -1.44
N LEU A 301 0.61 4.29 -1.59
CA LEU A 301 0.76 5.55 -2.31
C LEU A 301 0.84 6.70 -1.31
N THR A 302 1.89 7.50 -1.41
CA THR A 302 2.04 8.75 -0.66
C THR A 302 2.13 9.92 -1.63
N VAL A 303 1.35 10.96 -1.40
CA VAL A 303 1.34 12.21 -2.17
C VAL A 303 1.69 13.36 -1.24
N ASP A 304 2.66 14.18 -1.65
CA ASP A 304 3.01 15.41 -0.97
C ASP A 304 2.04 16.51 -1.40
N ASP A 305 1.17 16.90 -0.47
CA ASP A 305 0.19 17.96 -0.66
C ASP A 305 0.78 19.35 -0.39
N GLY A 306 1.91 19.43 0.32
CA GLY A 306 2.47 20.69 0.82
C GLY A 306 1.42 21.48 1.62
N SER A 307 1.18 22.73 1.21
CA SER A 307 0.15 23.58 1.81
C SER A 307 -1.23 23.45 1.16
N ASN A 308 -1.41 22.51 0.23
CA ASN A 308 -2.69 22.32 -0.45
C ASN A 308 -3.64 21.43 0.37
N PRO A 309 -4.95 21.48 0.09
CA PRO A 309 -5.89 20.50 0.62
C PRO A 309 -5.48 19.05 0.26
N PRO A 310 -5.82 18.05 1.09
CA PRO A 310 -5.52 16.65 0.81
C PRO A 310 -5.98 16.21 -0.57
N LEU A 311 -5.24 15.28 -1.18
CA LEU A 311 -5.60 14.74 -2.50
C LEU A 311 -6.90 13.93 -2.39
N GLU A 312 -7.89 14.27 -3.22
CA GLU A 312 -9.12 13.51 -3.37
C GLU A 312 -8.96 12.49 -4.50
N LEU A 313 -8.67 11.23 -4.16
CA LEU A 313 -8.48 10.15 -5.13
C LEU A 313 -9.82 9.51 -5.49
N ALA A 314 -10.17 9.50 -6.78
CA ALA A 314 -11.43 8.91 -7.31
C ALA A 314 -11.24 7.47 -7.80
N GLY A 315 -10.05 7.14 -8.33
CA GLY A 315 -9.79 5.86 -8.95
C GLY A 315 -8.30 5.58 -9.12
N VAL A 316 -7.95 4.30 -9.22
CA VAL A 316 -6.60 3.84 -9.54
C VAL A 316 -6.71 2.68 -10.52
N ALA A 317 -5.92 2.72 -11.58
CA ALA A 317 -5.75 1.60 -12.50
C ALA A 317 -4.28 1.22 -12.63
N ALA A 318 -3.97 -0.07 -12.58
CA ALA A 318 -2.64 -0.58 -12.86
C ALA A 318 -2.50 -0.90 -14.34
N GLU A 319 -1.50 -0.32 -14.99
CA GLU A 319 -1.09 -0.66 -16.36
C GLU A 319 -0.19 -1.90 -16.31
N LEU A 320 -0.56 -2.94 -17.05
CA LEU A 320 0.23 -4.16 -17.19
C LEU A 320 1.24 -4.00 -18.32
N ALA A 321 2.41 -4.63 -18.15
CA ALA A 321 3.37 -4.83 -19.22
C ALA A 321 2.71 -5.54 -20.41
N PRO A 322 3.20 -5.33 -21.65
CA PRO A 322 2.80 -6.16 -22.78
C PRO A 322 2.94 -7.65 -22.44
N LEU A 323 1.83 -8.38 -22.52
CA LEU A 323 1.76 -9.81 -22.19
C LEU A 323 1.96 -10.64 -23.45
N PRO A 324 2.55 -11.85 -23.35
CA PRO A 324 2.49 -12.82 -24.44
C PRO A 324 1.04 -13.25 -24.67
N TRP A 325 0.66 -13.46 -25.92
CA TRP A 325 -0.64 -14.05 -26.25
C TRP A 325 -0.50 -15.54 -26.56
N ILE A 326 -1.59 -16.28 -26.40
CA ILE A 326 -1.63 -17.73 -26.60
C ILE A 326 -2.18 -18.01 -28.00
N TYR A 327 -1.35 -18.63 -28.84
CA TYR A 327 -1.76 -19.18 -30.12
C TYR A 327 -2.12 -20.65 -29.99
N PHE A 328 -3.20 -21.09 -30.62
CA PHE A 328 -3.53 -22.51 -30.76
C PHE A 328 -4.37 -22.74 -32.03
N GLU A 329 -4.42 -23.98 -32.50
CA GLU A 329 -5.30 -24.37 -33.61
C GLU A 329 -6.54 -25.09 -33.06
N ALA A 330 -7.73 -24.62 -33.45
CA ALA A 330 -8.99 -25.22 -33.05
C ALA A 330 -9.61 -26.00 -34.22
N ALA A 331 -10.13 -27.20 -33.98
CA ALA A 331 -10.85 -27.96 -35.01
C ALA A 331 -12.19 -27.31 -35.41
N GLY A 332 -12.74 -26.46 -34.54
CA GLY A 332 -14.04 -25.78 -34.70
C GLY A 332 -14.25 -24.75 -33.60
N THR A 333 -15.50 -24.36 -33.36
CA THR A 333 -15.88 -23.43 -32.29
C THR A 333 -16.32 -24.11 -30.98
N ALA A 334 -16.17 -25.44 -30.91
CA ALA A 334 -16.44 -26.19 -29.69
C ALA A 334 -15.51 -25.71 -28.56
N PRO A 335 -16.01 -25.48 -27.34
CA PRO A 335 -15.18 -25.04 -26.22
C PRO A 335 -14.05 -26.01 -25.92
N LEU A 336 -12.86 -25.48 -25.70
CA LEU A 336 -11.74 -26.22 -25.09
C LEU A 336 -11.78 -26.03 -23.57
N THR A 337 -11.09 -26.90 -22.85
CA THR A 337 -10.89 -26.77 -21.39
C THR A 337 -9.44 -26.40 -21.12
N ALA A 338 -9.21 -25.24 -20.53
CA ALA A 338 -7.90 -24.88 -20.01
C ALA A 338 -7.77 -25.34 -18.56
N ARG A 339 -6.59 -25.86 -18.20
CA ARG A 339 -6.23 -26.22 -16.82
C ARG A 339 -4.88 -25.62 -16.44
N PHE A 340 -4.76 -25.13 -15.21
CA PHE A 340 -3.56 -24.48 -14.68
C PHE A 340 -3.55 -24.48 -13.14
N GLY A 341 -2.51 -23.93 -12.53
CA GLY A 341 -2.31 -23.88 -11.09
C GLY A 341 -1.62 -25.11 -10.51
N ASP A 342 -0.85 -25.84 -11.31
CA ASP A 342 0.01 -26.93 -10.84
C ASP A 342 1.47 -26.45 -10.75
N PRO A 343 1.99 -26.12 -9.55
CA PRO A 343 3.34 -25.58 -9.41
C PRO A 343 4.44 -26.60 -9.71
N LYS A 344 4.11 -27.88 -9.87
CA LYS A 344 5.06 -28.96 -10.20
C LYS A 344 5.01 -29.35 -11.69
N ALA A 345 4.07 -28.80 -12.46
CA ALA A 345 3.99 -29.08 -13.88
C ALA A 345 5.22 -28.52 -14.61
N ALA A 346 5.85 -29.36 -15.43
CA ALA A 346 6.88 -28.92 -16.36
C ALA A 346 6.25 -28.12 -17.51
N ALA A 347 6.99 -27.18 -18.09
CA ALA A 347 6.57 -26.49 -19.30
C ALA A 347 6.26 -27.49 -20.44
N PRO A 348 5.11 -27.36 -21.15
CA PRO A 348 4.84 -28.24 -22.28
C PRO A 348 5.80 -27.92 -23.41
N ARG A 349 6.12 -28.94 -24.22
CA ARG A 349 6.93 -28.79 -25.42
C ARG A 349 6.16 -29.41 -26.58
N TYR A 350 5.79 -28.58 -27.54
CA TYR A 350 5.06 -29.02 -28.72
C TYR A 350 5.89 -28.75 -29.97
N ASP A 351 5.70 -29.57 -31.00
CA ASP A 351 6.28 -29.34 -32.32
C ASP A 351 5.79 -28.03 -32.97
N LEU A 352 4.70 -27.45 -32.43
CA LEU A 352 4.19 -26.12 -32.79
C LEU A 352 5.23 -25.01 -32.67
N GLU A 353 6.27 -25.19 -31.85
CA GLU A 353 7.43 -24.29 -31.77
C GLU A 353 8.13 -24.10 -33.12
N ALA A 354 8.13 -25.12 -34.00
CA ALA A 354 8.70 -25.01 -35.34
C ALA A 354 7.96 -24.00 -36.24
N LEU A 355 6.74 -23.60 -35.86
CA LEU A 355 5.90 -22.65 -36.60
C LEU A 355 5.95 -21.22 -36.04
N ARG A 356 6.77 -20.94 -35.03
CA ARG A 356 6.82 -19.65 -34.31
C ARG A 356 6.90 -18.42 -35.23
N ASP A 357 7.78 -18.45 -36.24
CA ASP A 357 7.96 -17.32 -37.17
C ASP A 357 6.75 -17.12 -38.08
N GLN A 358 6.04 -18.20 -38.42
CA GLN A 358 4.83 -18.15 -39.25
C GLN A 358 3.62 -17.67 -38.43
N VAL A 359 3.50 -18.14 -37.18
CA VAL A 359 2.45 -17.74 -36.24
C VAL A 359 2.49 -16.23 -35.99
N ALA A 360 3.68 -15.64 -35.92
CA ALA A 360 3.85 -14.19 -35.82
C ALA A 360 3.36 -13.40 -37.05
N HIS A 361 2.83 -14.05 -38.08
CA HIS A 361 2.24 -13.36 -39.23
C HIS A 361 0.87 -13.92 -39.61
N ALA A 362 0.36 -14.89 -38.84
CA ALA A 362 -0.90 -15.55 -39.12
C ALA A 362 -2.10 -14.65 -38.80
N ARG A 363 -3.16 -14.76 -39.61
CA ARG A 363 -4.48 -14.21 -39.25
C ARG A 363 -5.12 -15.16 -38.25
N THR A 364 -5.42 -14.66 -37.05
CA THR A 364 -6.00 -15.44 -35.96
C THR A 364 -7.42 -14.98 -35.63
N ALA A 365 -8.32 -15.91 -35.34
CA ALA A 365 -9.61 -15.60 -34.73
C ALA A 365 -9.44 -15.26 -33.24
N ALA A 366 -10.19 -14.27 -32.75
CA ALA A 366 -10.15 -13.88 -31.35
C ALA A 366 -10.93 -14.87 -30.48
N SER A 367 -10.22 -15.56 -29.58
CA SER A 367 -10.78 -16.46 -28.59
C SER A 367 -11.06 -15.74 -27.28
N ARG A 368 -11.94 -16.32 -26.46
CA ARG A 368 -12.32 -15.76 -25.16
C ARG A 368 -12.23 -16.80 -24.07
N TRP A 369 -11.89 -16.35 -22.88
CA TRP A 369 -12.02 -17.18 -21.70
C TRP A 369 -13.46 -17.23 -21.19
N GLY A 370 -13.86 -18.37 -20.64
CA GLY A 370 -15.04 -18.47 -19.77
C GLY A 370 -14.66 -18.31 -18.29
N GLU A 371 -15.64 -18.55 -17.41
CA GLU A 371 -15.47 -18.45 -15.96
C GLU A 371 -14.50 -19.48 -15.41
N VAL A 372 -13.71 -19.06 -14.41
CA VAL A 372 -12.76 -19.95 -13.73
C VAL A 372 -13.45 -20.79 -12.67
N ARG A 373 -13.15 -22.08 -12.65
CA ARG A 373 -13.57 -23.03 -11.63
C ARG A 373 -12.35 -23.52 -10.86
N ASP A 374 -12.37 -23.34 -9.54
CA ASP A 374 -11.42 -24.01 -8.64
C ASP A 374 -11.85 -25.48 -8.52
N LEU A 375 -11.01 -26.39 -9.00
CA LEU A 375 -11.17 -27.84 -8.87
C LEU A 375 -10.81 -28.35 -7.48
N GLN A 376 -10.09 -27.53 -6.71
CA GLN A 376 -9.76 -27.78 -5.32
C GLN A 376 -10.24 -26.58 -4.50
N PRO A 377 -11.58 -26.32 -4.49
CA PRO A 377 -12.12 -25.19 -3.77
C PRO A 377 -11.73 -25.35 -2.30
N ARG A 378 -11.13 -24.31 -1.75
CA ARG A 378 -10.82 -24.26 -0.31
C ARG A 378 -12.15 -24.11 0.45
N GLU A 379 -12.88 -25.19 0.64
CA GLU A 379 -13.96 -25.25 1.61
C GLU A 379 -13.34 -25.13 2.99
N GLY A 380 -13.41 -23.96 3.64
CA GLY A 380 -13.39 -23.80 5.10
C GLY A 380 -12.27 -24.44 5.93
N GLU A 381 -11.27 -25.07 5.32
CA GLU A 381 -10.23 -25.81 5.99
C GLU A 381 -9.06 -24.88 6.24
N ALA A 382 -8.66 -24.84 7.51
CA ALA A 382 -7.39 -24.31 7.95
C ALA A 382 -6.34 -24.74 6.92
N VAL A 383 -5.81 -23.75 6.21
CA VAL A 383 -4.75 -23.97 5.24
C VAL A 383 -3.62 -24.66 6.00
N GLU A 384 -3.48 -25.97 5.81
CA GLU A 384 -2.21 -26.69 5.95
C GLU A 384 -1.26 -26.21 4.84
N SER A 385 -1.10 -24.89 4.68
CA SER A 385 0.26 -24.39 4.48
C SER A 385 1.02 -24.95 5.67
N PRO A 386 2.21 -25.54 5.51
CA PRO A 386 3.01 -25.93 6.66
C PRO A 386 3.16 -24.67 7.51
N LEU A 387 2.32 -24.56 8.55
CA LEU A 387 2.44 -23.52 9.55
C LEU A 387 3.86 -23.73 10.05
N PRO A 388 4.69 -22.68 10.06
CA PRO A 388 6.02 -22.81 10.63
C PRO A 388 5.85 -23.45 12.00
N ALA A 389 6.60 -24.53 12.26
CA ALA A 389 6.49 -25.23 13.52
C ALA A 389 6.56 -24.21 14.66
N LEU A 390 5.67 -24.34 15.65
CA LEU A 390 5.71 -23.49 16.84
C LEU A 390 7.14 -23.47 17.38
N GLY A 391 7.62 -22.28 17.69
CA GLY A 391 8.96 -22.05 18.18
C GLY A 391 9.20 -22.71 19.55
N ALA A 392 10.39 -22.45 20.09
CA ALA A 392 10.79 -22.96 21.39
C ALA A 392 9.82 -22.54 22.52
N PRO A 393 9.65 -23.37 23.56
CA PRO A 393 8.89 -22.98 24.75
C PRO A 393 9.50 -21.73 25.38
N LEU A 394 8.65 -20.90 25.96
CA LEU A 394 9.01 -19.62 26.55
C LEU A 394 8.59 -19.61 28.02
N ASP A 395 9.51 -19.14 28.87
CA ASP A 395 9.17 -18.82 30.26
C ASP A 395 8.41 -17.48 30.28
N THR A 396 7.10 -17.55 30.17
CA THR A 396 6.20 -16.38 30.10
C THR A 396 6.21 -15.55 31.38
N SER A 397 6.71 -16.09 32.49
CA SER A 397 6.79 -15.37 33.78
C SER A 397 7.85 -14.26 33.79
N LYS A 398 8.80 -14.28 32.84
CA LYS A 398 9.86 -13.27 32.70
C LYS A 398 9.39 -11.99 32.01
N PHE A 399 8.21 -12.00 31.39
CA PHE A 399 7.63 -10.84 30.72
C PHE A 399 6.75 -10.08 31.69
N ARG A 400 6.96 -8.76 31.79
CA ARG A 400 6.18 -7.90 32.68
C ARG A 400 4.73 -7.78 32.22
N GLU A 401 4.52 -7.77 30.91
CA GLU A 401 3.21 -7.55 30.30
C GLU A 401 2.80 -8.75 29.46
N ARG A 402 1.49 -9.07 29.54
CA ARG A 402 0.86 -10.14 28.79
C ARG A 402 -0.52 -9.68 28.33
N ARG A 403 -0.75 -9.68 27.03
CA ARG A 403 -2.01 -9.19 26.43
C ARG A 403 -2.58 -10.22 25.49
N LYS A 404 -3.85 -10.56 25.69
CA LYS A 404 -4.56 -11.46 24.78
C LYS A 404 -4.65 -10.84 23.39
N ILE A 405 -4.21 -11.58 22.38
CA ILE A 405 -4.42 -11.23 20.98
C ILE A 405 -5.86 -11.65 20.61
N PRO A 406 -6.66 -10.77 19.98
CA PRO A 406 -8.01 -11.12 19.56
C PRO A 406 -8.05 -12.38 18.68
N ALA A 407 -9.15 -13.13 18.79
CA ALA A 407 -9.38 -14.28 17.93
C ALA A 407 -9.47 -13.84 16.46
N SER A 408 -8.80 -14.59 15.59
CA SER A 408 -8.83 -14.41 14.13
C SER A 408 -9.04 -15.79 13.49
N PRO A 409 -9.73 -15.88 12.33
CA PRO A 409 -9.72 -17.10 11.54
C PRO A 409 -8.28 -17.54 11.21
N PRO A 410 -8.06 -18.84 10.98
CA PRO A 410 -6.73 -19.33 10.65
C PRO A 410 -6.19 -18.68 9.39
N GLY A 411 -4.91 -18.30 9.41
CA GLY A 411 -4.23 -17.70 8.26
C GLY A 411 -3.37 -16.49 8.61
N LEU A 412 -2.84 -15.84 7.57
CA LEU A 412 -1.92 -14.72 7.71
C LEU A 412 -2.61 -13.51 8.36
N THR A 413 -2.05 -13.05 9.46
CA THR A 413 -2.57 -11.97 10.31
C THR A 413 -1.49 -10.91 10.50
N SER A 414 -1.87 -9.64 10.52
CA SER A 414 -1.01 -8.51 10.83
C SER A 414 -1.56 -7.79 12.06
N LEU A 415 -0.84 -7.84 13.17
CA LEU A 415 -1.22 -7.24 14.45
C LEU A 415 -0.56 -5.87 14.59
N LEU A 416 -1.35 -4.80 14.66
CA LEU A 416 -0.85 -3.45 14.94
C LEU A 416 -0.42 -3.33 16.42
N LEU A 417 0.82 -2.88 16.64
CA LEU A 417 1.34 -2.56 17.95
C LEU A 417 0.89 -1.16 18.36
N ASP A 418 0.23 -1.07 19.52
CA ASP A 418 -0.29 0.20 20.02
C ASP A 418 0.73 0.96 20.87
N ALA A 419 0.38 2.19 21.27
CA ALA A 419 1.25 3.07 22.03
C ALA A 419 1.74 2.46 23.37
N ALA A 420 0.95 1.58 23.99
CA ALA A 420 1.32 0.91 25.24
C ALA A 420 2.47 -0.08 25.03
N VAL A 421 2.44 -0.84 23.94
CA VAL A 421 3.54 -1.75 23.56
C VAL A 421 4.80 -0.94 23.23
N LEU A 422 4.67 0.08 22.38
CA LEU A 422 5.81 0.93 21.97
C LEU A 422 6.51 1.61 23.16
N SER A 423 5.73 2.01 24.18
CA SER A 423 6.23 2.61 25.43
C SER A 423 7.07 1.64 26.29
N ARG A 424 6.64 0.38 26.39
CA ARG A 424 7.24 -0.61 27.30
C ARG A 424 8.27 -1.51 26.65
N SER A 425 8.33 -1.52 25.31
CA SER A 425 9.21 -2.35 24.50
C SER A 425 10.00 -1.45 23.51
N PRO A 426 10.92 -0.61 23.99
CA PRO A 426 11.72 0.24 23.12
C PRO A 426 12.56 -0.63 22.17
N GLY A 427 12.42 -0.40 20.87
CA GLY A 427 13.13 -1.18 19.84
C GLY A 427 12.55 -2.57 19.57
N LEU A 428 11.47 -2.98 20.26
CA LEU A 428 10.65 -4.16 19.97
C LEU A 428 11.36 -5.54 20.05
N ALA A 429 12.61 -5.58 20.51
CA ALA A 429 13.41 -6.80 20.55
C ALA A 429 12.89 -7.85 21.54
N ASP A 430 12.22 -7.41 22.61
CA ASP A 430 11.68 -8.23 23.68
C ASP A 430 10.22 -8.66 23.45
N ILE A 431 9.65 -8.41 22.28
CA ILE A 431 8.29 -8.85 21.96
C ILE A 431 8.29 -10.36 21.66
N ARG A 432 7.31 -11.09 22.17
CA ARG A 432 7.04 -12.49 21.80
C ARG A 432 5.54 -12.71 21.62
N ILE A 433 5.16 -13.61 20.73
CA ILE A 433 3.79 -14.15 20.68
C ILE A 433 3.87 -15.56 21.25
N ALA A 434 2.99 -15.91 22.19
CA ALA A 434 2.90 -17.25 22.75
C ALA A 434 1.51 -17.84 22.56
N ASP A 435 1.44 -19.16 22.39
CA ASP A 435 0.20 -19.93 22.47
C ASP A 435 -0.17 -20.26 23.93
N ALA A 436 -1.27 -20.98 24.11
CA ALA A 436 -1.77 -21.39 25.43
C ALA A 436 -0.81 -22.36 26.17
N GLN A 437 0.12 -23.00 25.47
CA GLN A 437 1.13 -23.89 26.01
C GLN A 437 2.46 -23.17 26.30
N GLY A 438 2.51 -21.85 26.08
CA GLY A 438 3.71 -21.04 26.27
C GLY A 438 4.75 -21.26 25.17
N ARG A 439 4.39 -21.81 24.02
CA ARG A 439 5.30 -21.93 22.87
C ARG A 439 5.24 -20.68 22.01
N GLN A 440 6.39 -20.30 21.47
CA GLN A 440 6.47 -19.11 20.61
C GLN A 440 5.73 -19.33 19.28
N VAL A 441 4.98 -18.32 18.85
CA VAL A 441 4.45 -18.23 17.48
C VAL A 441 5.40 -17.35 16.67
N PRO A 442 6.05 -17.89 15.62
CA PRO A 442 6.91 -17.11 14.73
C PRO A 442 6.19 -15.92 14.09
N TYR A 443 6.88 -14.79 14.01
CA TYR A 443 6.37 -13.58 13.38
C TYR A 443 7.47 -12.81 12.64
N LEU A 444 7.09 -11.95 11.70
CA LEU A 444 7.96 -10.94 11.08
C LEU A 444 7.54 -9.56 11.58
N LEU A 445 8.52 -8.72 11.92
CA LEU A 445 8.27 -7.31 12.22
C LEU A 445 8.05 -6.56 10.90
N GLU A 446 6.92 -5.87 10.76
CA GLU A 446 6.58 -5.05 9.60
C GLU A 446 6.55 -3.58 9.99
N ARG A 447 7.47 -2.79 9.43
CA ARG A 447 7.48 -1.34 9.53
C ARG A 447 6.80 -0.73 8.31
N ARG A 448 5.95 0.26 8.54
CA ARG A 448 5.34 1.08 7.47
C ARG A 448 5.57 2.55 7.76
N ASP A 449 5.59 3.35 6.71
CA ASP A 449 5.68 4.81 6.83
C ASP A 449 4.36 5.43 7.29
N GLU A 450 3.24 4.70 7.19
CA GLU A 450 1.94 5.07 7.76
C GLU A 450 2.04 5.31 9.27
N PRO A 451 1.77 6.53 9.78
CA PRO A 451 1.80 6.78 11.22
C PRO A 451 0.52 6.29 11.90
N MET A 452 0.66 5.84 13.15
CA MET A 452 -0.46 5.65 14.05
C MET A 452 -0.85 7.01 14.64
N SER A 453 -2.11 7.42 14.46
CA SER A 453 -2.63 8.66 15.04
C SER A 453 -3.34 8.39 16.36
N VAL A 454 -2.84 9.00 17.44
CA VAL A 454 -3.43 8.92 18.78
C VAL A 454 -4.03 10.28 19.13
N PRO A 455 -5.35 10.40 19.28
CA PRO A 455 -5.97 11.66 19.70
C PRO A 455 -5.58 11.98 21.14
N LEU A 456 -5.32 13.26 21.43
CA LEU A 456 -5.07 13.76 22.77
C LEU A 456 -6.28 14.60 23.26
N PRO A 457 -6.46 14.77 24.58
CA PRO A 457 -7.53 15.59 25.13
C PRO A 457 -7.47 17.05 24.66
N THR A 458 -8.63 17.72 24.65
CA THR A 458 -8.74 19.16 24.36
C THR A 458 -7.84 19.97 25.30
N LEU A 459 -7.12 20.95 24.73
CA LEU A 459 -6.23 21.82 25.48
C LEU A 459 -7.04 22.82 26.31
N ALA A 460 -6.69 22.91 27.60
CA ALA A 460 -7.20 23.93 28.50
C ALA A 460 -6.08 24.93 28.82
N ARG A 461 -6.32 26.21 28.56
CA ARG A 461 -5.39 27.29 28.91
C ARG A 461 -5.20 27.31 30.42
N ARG A 462 -3.96 27.48 30.88
CA ARG A 462 -3.61 27.68 32.28
C ARG A 462 -2.88 29.00 32.43
N ALA A 463 -3.17 29.69 33.52
CA ALA A 463 -2.38 30.84 33.96
C ALA A 463 -1.35 30.33 34.96
N GLU A 464 -0.08 30.60 34.69
CA GLU A 464 1.01 30.32 35.62
C GLU A 464 1.55 31.63 36.21
N LYS A 465 1.97 31.58 37.48
CA LYS A 465 2.44 32.77 38.17
C LYS A 465 3.75 33.24 37.56
N GLY A 466 3.75 34.41 36.92
CA GLY A 466 4.92 34.99 36.25
C GLY A 466 4.83 34.97 34.72
N ASP A 467 3.87 34.25 34.13
CA ASP A 467 3.63 34.32 32.68
C ASP A 467 3.11 35.73 32.30
N PRO A 468 3.71 36.39 31.29
CA PRO A 468 3.21 37.68 30.81
C PRO A 468 1.84 37.53 30.10
N PRO A 469 1.03 38.59 30.02
CA PRO A 469 -0.27 38.55 29.34
C PRO A 469 -0.19 38.13 27.86
N SER A 470 0.96 38.35 27.24
CA SER A 470 1.27 38.00 25.84
C SER A 470 1.49 36.51 25.60
N LEU A 471 1.35 35.67 26.62
CA LEU A 471 1.65 34.24 26.57
C LEU A 471 0.41 33.41 26.93
N SER A 472 0.19 32.33 26.16
CA SER A 472 -0.79 31.30 26.48
C SER A 472 -0.08 29.97 26.72
N ARG A 473 -0.36 29.35 27.87
CA ARG A 473 0.19 28.05 28.25
C ARG A 473 -0.90 26.98 28.30
N TYR A 474 -0.61 25.81 27.73
CA TYR A 474 -1.52 24.67 27.69
C TYR A 474 -0.78 23.40 28.12
N ARG A 475 -1.39 22.60 29.00
CA ARG A 475 -0.82 21.32 29.41
C ARG A 475 -1.11 20.24 28.38
N ILE A 476 -0.09 19.44 28.05
CA ILE A 476 -0.19 18.23 27.25
C ILE A 476 0.29 17.05 28.10
N ASP A 477 -0.63 16.12 28.38
CA ASP A 477 -0.31 14.85 29.02
C ASP A 477 -0.33 13.74 27.97
N LEU A 478 0.83 13.11 27.73
CA LEU A 478 0.95 11.94 26.86
C LEU A 478 0.39 10.69 27.56
N PRO A 479 -0.20 9.74 26.80
CA PRO A 479 -0.88 8.58 27.38
C PRO A 479 0.08 7.59 28.06
N TYR A 480 1.34 7.54 27.64
CA TYR A 480 2.36 6.64 28.17
C TYR A 480 3.74 7.32 28.26
N PRO A 481 4.59 6.96 29.24
CA PRO A 481 5.98 7.40 29.28
C PRO A 481 6.81 6.68 28.20
N SER A 482 8.04 7.14 27.95
CA SER A 482 9.02 6.39 27.13
C SER A 482 8.52 6.06 25.72
N LEU A 483 7.61 6.86 25.17
CA LEU A 483 7.17 6.69 23.79
C LEU A 483 8.37 6.87 22.84
N PRO A 484 8.39 6.18 21.69
CA PRO A 484 9.38 6.42 20.65
C PRO A 484 9.27 7.85 20.12
N SER A 485 10.21 8.26 19.27
CA SER A 485 10.13 9.53 18.57
C SER A 485 8.75 9.68 17.91
N ALA A 486 8.10 10.80 18.20
CA ALA A 486 6.73 11.07 17.83
C ALA A 486 6.61 12.46 17.21
N ARG A 487 5.44 12.78 16.67
CA ARG A 487 5.12 14.12 16.18
C ARG A 487 3.83 14.60 16.81
N LEU A 488 3.86 15.77 17.45
CA LEU A 488 2.67 16.43 17.98
C LEU A 488 2.10 17.33 16.88
N VAL A 489 0.87 17.05 16.50
CA VAL A 489 0.15 17.82 15.47
C VAL A 489 -0.86 18.73 16.13
N LEU A 490 -0.75 20.03 15.82
CA LEU A 490 -1.59 21.12 16.29
C LEU A 490 -2.40 21.68 15.12
N ALA A 491 -3.67 22.01 15.39
CA ALA A 491 -4.57 22.60 14.42
C ALA A 491 -5.32 23.78 15.05
N THR A 492 -5.67 24.77 14.25
CA THR A 492 -6.42 25.97 14.67
C THR A 492 -7.53 26.26 13.68
N SER A 493 -8.63 26.83 14.17
CA SER A 493 -9.68 27.36 13.30
C SER A 493 -9.38 28.79 12.81
N ALA A 494 -8.36 29.46 13.37
CA ALA A 494 -7.94 30.78 12.91
C ALA A 494 -7.49 30.75 11.45
N ARG A 495 -7.76 31.85 10.73
CA ARG A 495 -7.45 32.00 9.30
C ARG A 495 -6.30 32.97 9.03
N VAL A 496 -6.05 33.91 9.93
CA VAL A 496 -4.94 34.85 9.82
C VAL A 496 -4.26 34.97 11.18
N PHE A 497 -2.99 34.58 11.27
CA PHE A 497 -2.20 34.66 12.49
C PHE A 497 -0.70 34.49 12.21
N ASP A 498 0.10 34.89 13.19
CA ASP A 498 1.54 34.69 13.23
C ASP A 498 1.94 34.47 14.70
N ARG A 499 2.47 33.29 15.04
CA ARG A 499 2.74 32.86 16.42
C ARG A 499 4.07 32.11 16.49
N SER A 500 4.80 32.31 17.58
CA SER A 500 5.84 31.36 18.00
C SER A 500 5.23 30.34 18.95
N VAL A 501 5.49 29.06 18.70
CA VAL A 501 4.97 27.95 19.49
C VAL A 501 6.15 27.14 20.00
N ARG A 502 6.24 26.99 21.33
CA ARG A 502 7.26 26.22 22.02
C ARG A 502 6.60 25.07 22.79
N LEU A 503 7.22 23.91 22.73
CA LEU A 503 6.90 22.78 23.59
C LEU A 503 8.00 22.66 24.64
N VAL A 504 7.66 22.83 25.90
CA VAL A 504 8.61 22.81 27.02
C VAL A 504 8.32 21.64 27.97
N VAL A 505 9.36 21.18 28.65
CA VAL A 505 9.26 20.19 29.73
C VAL A 505 9.89 20.76 31.00
N PRO A 506 9.24 20.62 32.18
CA PRO A 506 9.85 21.02 33.43
C PRO A 506 11.05 20.12 33.78
N VAL A 507 12.17 20.72 34.13
CA VAL A 507 13.37 20.04 34.62
C VAL A 507 13.54 20.36 36.10
N ALA A 508 13.78 19.32 36.91
CA ALA A 508 14.04 19.51 38.33
C ALA A 508 15.27 20.41 38.54
N GLY A 509 15.08 21.57 39.16
CA GLY A 509 16.17 22.46 39.53
C GLY A 509 17.13 21.80 40.53
N ARG A 510 18.41 22.19 40.52
CA ARG A 510 19.33 21.85 41.62
C ARG A 510 18.78 22.42 42.94
N GLN A 511 18.96 21.68 44.04
CA GLN A 511 18.42 21.99 45.38
C GLN A 511 18.38 23.51 45.66
N GLY A 512 17.17 24.06 45.79
CA GLY A 512 16.91 25.46 46.14
C GLY A 512 16.66 26.43 44.98
N ARG A 513 16.74 26.00 43.71
CA ARG A 513 16.32 26.79 42.53
C ARG A 513 14.93 26.38 42.04
N GLU A 514 14.21 27.35 41.46
CA GLU A 514 12.96 27.08 40.75
C GLU A 514 13.18 26.08 39.61
N PRO A 515 12.16 25.27 39.26
CA PRO A 515 12.25 24.33 38.13
C PRO A 515 12.65 25.07 36.85
N GLU A 516 13.63 24.54 36.13
CA GLU A 516 14.10 25.13 34.88
C GLU A 516 13.29 24.52 33.73
N GLU A 517 12.81 25.33 32.80
CA GLU A 517 12.11 24.82 31.62
C GLU A 517 13.11 24.50 30.52
N ARG A 518 12.97 23.31 29.92
CA ARG A 518 13.73 22.94 28.73
C ARG A 518 12.81 22.92 27.52
N THR A 519 13.11 23.73 26.52
CA THR A 519 12.46 23.64 25.21
C THR A 519 12.81 22.32 24.54
N VAL A 520 11.78 21.58 24.16
CA VAL A 520 11.86 20.29 23.46
C VAL A 520 11.72 20.50 21.95
N ALA A 521 10.81 21.38 21.55
CA ALA A 521 10.58 21.77 20.17
C ALA A 521 10.09 23.22 20.11
N GLU A 522 10.38 23.90 19.00
CA GLU A 522 9.94 25.27 18.73
C GLU A 522 9.68 25.45 17.24
N ALA A 523 8.64 26.20 16.91
CA ALA A 523 8.32 26.54 15.53
C ALA A 523 7.54 27.86 15.42
N ALA A 524 7.79 28.59 14.34
CA ALA A 524 6.92 29.67 13.90
C ALA A 524 5.71 29.08 13.14
N TRP A 525 4.51 29.51 13.49
CA TRP A 525 3.26 29.10 12.86
C TRP A 525 2.52 30.32 12.33
N ARG A 526 2.41 30.37 11.01
CA ARG A 526 1.86 31.52 10.29
C ARG A 526 0.85 31.06 9.25
N HIS A 527 -0.25 31.80 9.16
CA HIS A 527 -1.18 31.71 8.05
C HIS A 527 -1.71 33.10 7.75
N ALA A 528 -1.79 33.47 6.47
CA ALA A 528 -2.12 34.85 6.05
C ALA A 528 -3.32 34.93 5.10
N ASP A 529 -3.89 33.79 4.70
CA ASP A 529 -4.99 33.73 3.73
C ASP A 529 -6.33 33.47 4.45
N PRO A 530 -7.25 34.46 4.48
CA PRO A 530 -8.53 34.32 5.17
C PRO A 530 -9.46 33.27 4.54
N GLU A 531 -9.31 32.97 3.24
CA GLU A 531 -10.23 32.12 2.49
C GLU A 531 -9.88 30.62 2.60
N THR A 532 -8.66 30.30 3.05
CA THR A 532 -8.18 28.91 3.16
C THR A 532 -7.96 28.50 4.61
N PRO A 533 -8.18 27.22 4.96
CA PRO A 533 -7.83 26.72 6.28
C PRO A 533 -6.31 26.74 6.49
N ALA A 534 -5.88 27.09 7.70
CA ALA A 534 -4.47 27.09 8.05
C ALA A 534 -3.87 25.68 8.02
N SER A 535 -2.64 25.57 7.49
CA SER A 535 -1.85 24.35 7.60
C SER A 535 -1.63 23.97 9.06
N GLN A 536 -1.70 22.69 9.36
CA GLN A 536 -1.45 22.17 10.71
C GLN A 536 0.04 22.28 11.05
N LEU A 537 0.34 22.63 12.29
CA LEU A 537 1.70 22.66 12.80
C LEU A 537 2.11 21.27 13.30
N THR A 538 3.31 20.83 12.95
CA THR A 538 3.90 19.59 13.43
C THR A 538 5.16 19.93 14.25
N LEU A 539 5.21 19.45 15.50
CA LEU A 539 6.39 19.56 16.36
C LEU A 539 6.97 18.16 16.56
N ASP A 540 8.27 18.01 16.30
CA ASP A 540 8.97 16.75 16.54
C ASP A 540 9.20 16.54 18.04
N LEU A 541 8.78 15.38 18.55
CA LEU A 541 9.01 14.96 19.93
C LEU A 541 10.08 13.86 19.92
N PRO A 542 11.30 14.11 20.42
CA PRO A 542 12.29 13.07 20.56
C PRO A 542 11.82 12.01 21.57
N ALA A 543 12.33 10.79 21.43
CA ALA A 543 12.07 9.73 22.41
C ALA A 543 12.51 10.16 23.81
N GLY A 544 11.69 9.92 24.82
CA GLY A 544 11.95 10.36 26.18
C GLY A 544 10.95 9.84 27.21
N THR A 545 11.29 9.95 28.48
CA THR A 545 10.50 9.42 29.61
C THR A 545 9.39 10.37 30.06
N ALA A 546 9.41 11.63 29.62
CA ALA A 546 8.46 12.64 30.03
C ALA A 546 7.05 12.33 29.50
N THR A 547 6.06 12.43 30.37
CA THR A 547 4.63 12.33 29.99
C THR A 547 3.93 13.67 30.02
N ARG A 548 4.53 14.69 30.65
CA ARG A 548 3.95 16.02 30.76
C ARG A 548 4.80 17.03 30.03
N TYR A 549 4.16 17.79 29.17
CA TYR A 549 4.72 18.92 28.45
C TYR A 549 3.79 20.12 28.62
N ASP A 550 4.36 21.32 28.52
CA ASP A 550 3.56 22.53 28.39
C ASP A 550 3.80 23.12 26.99
N LEU A 551 2.70 23.40 26.30
CA LEU A 551 2.68 24.11 25.03
C LEU A 551 2.54 25.60 25.34
N VAL A 552 3.54 26.36 24.93
CA VAL A 552 3.62 27.81 25.12
C VAL A 552 3.44 28.48 23.77
N VAL A 553 2.45 29.36 23.67
CA VAL A 553 2.15 30.15 22.47
C VAL A 553 2.39 31.62 22.78
N GLU A 554 3.30 32.25 22.04
CA GLU A 554 3.54 33.69 22.10
C GLU A 554 2.44 34.41 21.29
N GLU A 555 1.45 34.96 21.98
CA GLU A 555 0.30 35.64 21.40
C GLU A 555 0.60 37.09 21.01
N GLY A 556 1.56 37.72 21.71
CA GLY A 556 1.80 39.16 21.62
C GLY A 556 0.60 39.94 22.15
N ASP A 557 0.18 40.98 21.42
CA ASP A 557 -1.00 41.79 21.76
C ASP A 557 -2.31 41.19 21.23
N ASN A 558 -2.28 39.98 20.70
CA ASN A 558 -3.45 39.33 20.10
C ASN A 558 -4.23 38.49 21.12
N SER A 559 -5.47 38.15 20.76
CA SER A 559 -6.24 37.15 21.50
C SER A 559 -5.62 35.75 21.36
N PRO A 560 -5.80 34.87 22.36
CA PRO A 560 -5.29 33.50 22.33
C PRO A 560 -5.73 32.73 21.08
N LEU A 561 -4.81 31.97 20.49
CA LEU A 561 -5.10 31.18 19.29
C LEU A 561 -6.10 30.04 19.62
N PRO A 562 -7.20 29.86 18.86
CA PRO A 562 -8.18 28.80 19.12
C PRO A 562 -7.65 27.44 18.66
N LEU A 563 -7.04 26.69 19.57
CA LEU A 563 -6.46 25.37 19.30
C LEU A 563 -7.53 24.26 19.32
N ALA A 564 -7.52 23.43 18.29
CA ALA A 564 -8.27 22.17 18.26
C ALA A 564 -7.56 21.08 19.11
N PRO A 565 -8.25 19.98 19.46
CA PRO A 565 -7.61 18.87 20.15
C PRO A 565 -6.38 18.35 19.38
N PRO A 566 -5.21 18.27 20.03
CA PRO A 566 -4.00 17.82 19.38
C PRO A 566 -4.04 16.32 19.15
N ARG A 567 -3.13 15.85 18.29
CA ARG A 567 -2.93 14.42 18.08
C ARG A 567 -1.46 14.09 18.01
N LEU A 568 -1.11 12.91 18.49
CA LEU A 568 0.23 12.37 18.46
C LEU A 568 0.35 11.39 17.30
N LEU A 569 1.37 11.55 16.46
CA LEU A 569 1.73 10.59 15.42
C LEU A 569 2.89 9.73 15.92
N LEU A 570 2.66 8.43 16.01
CA LEU A 570 3.62 7.42 16.44
C LEU A 570 3.97 6.48 15.27
N PRO A 571 5.10 5.76 15.33
CA PRO A 571 5.34 4.61 14.46
C PRO A 571 4.18 3.60 14.54
N ALA A 572 3.80 2.99 13.41
CA ALA A 572 2.74 1.97 13.35
C ALA A 572 3.32 0.60 13.02
N ASP A 573 4.22 0.13 13.89
CA ASP A 573 4.86 -1.18 13.74
C ASP A 573 3.84 -2.32 13.88
N ARG A 574 4.00 -3.37 13.08
CA ARG A 574 3.08 -4.51 13.01
C ARG A 574 3.82 -5.84 13.15
N LEU A 575 3.15 -6.85 13.69
CA LEU A 575 3.65 -8.23 13.69
C LEU A 575 2.85 -9.05 12.67
N ARG A 576 3.53 -9.61 11.68
CA ARG A 576 2.92 -10.46 10.65
C ARG A 576 3.21 -11.93 10.93
N PHE A 577 2.17 -12.72 11.18
CA PHE A 577 2.29 -14.13 11.58
C PHE A 577 1.09 -14.95 11.11
N PHE A 578 1.20 -16.27 11.15
CA PHE A 578 0.05 -17.15 10.91
C PHE A 578 -0.72 -17.38 12.20
N TYR A 579 -2.00 -17.04 12.21
CA TYR A 579 -2.90 -17.35 13.30
C TYR A 579 -3.31 -18.84 13.20
N PRO A 580 -2.99 -19.70 14.17
CA PRO A 580 -3.39 -21.11 14.10
C PRO A 580 -4.89 -21.29 14.39
N ALA A 581 -5.50 -22.32 13.80
CA ALA A 581 -6.93 -22.59 13.99
C ALA A 581 -7.26 -22.83 15.47
N GLY A 582 -8.25 -22.10 16.00
CA GLY A 582 -8.72 -22.25 17.38
C GLY A 582 -7.69 -21.88 18.47
N ALA A 583 -6.54 -21.30 18.11
CA ALA A 583 -5.53 -20.92 19.08
C ALA A 583 -5.96 -19.71 19.91
N SER A 584 -5.55 -19.71 21.19
CA SER A 584 -5.56 -18.52 22.03
C SER A 584 -4.13 -18.03 22.13
N LEU A 585 -3.87 -16.82 21.62
CA LEU A 585 -2.55 -16.24 21.58
C LEU A 585 -2.42 -15.07 22.55
N GLU A 586 -1.23 -14.92 23.12
CA GLU A 586 -0.84 -13.78 23.96
C GLU A 586 0.37 -13.07 23.36
N LEU A 587 0.35 -11.74 23.40
CA LEU A 587 1.49 -10.88 23.16
C LEU A 587 2.21 -10.65 24.50
N LEU A 588 3.50 -10.94 24.54
CA LEU A 588 4.36 -10.84 25.70
C LEU A 588 5.45 -9.80 25.44
N TYR A 589 5.69 -8.91 26.39
CA TYR A 589 6.69 -7.85 26.26
C TYR A 589 7.08 -7.26 27.63
N GLY A 590 8.03 -6.34 27.65
CA GLY A 590 8.56 -5.72 28.86
C GLY A 590 9.65 -6.55 29.54
N GLN A 591 10.47 -7.28 28.78
CA GLN A 591 11.65 -7.99 29.27
C GLN A 591 12.93 -7.32 28.72
N PRO A 592 13.49 -6.32 29.41
CA PRO A 592 14.64 -5.56 28.93
C PRO A 592 15.87 -6.44 28.65
N GLY A 593 16.63 -6.11 27.60
CA GLY A 593 17.88 -6.77 27.25
C GLY A 593 17.74 -8.10 26.49
N LEU A 594 16.51 -8.48 26.10
CA LEU A 594 16.29 -9.62 25.22
C LEU A 594 16.70 -9.29 23.78
N ALA A 595 17.35 -10.21 23.09
CA ALA A 595 17.64 -10.08 21.67
C ALA A 595 16.37 -10.30 20.83
N SER A 596 16.31 -9.66 19.65
CA SER A 596 15.25 -9.89 18.66
C SER A 596 15.15 -11.39 18.33
N PRO A 597 13.94 -11.96 18.23
CA PRO A 597 13.79 -13.35 17.87
C PRO A 597 14.19 -13.57 16.41
N ARG A 598 14.68 -14.76 16.10
CA ARG A 598 14.96 -15.20 14.73
C ARG A 598 14.15 -16.44 14.45
N TYR A 599 13.44 -16.45 13.33
CA TYR A 599 12.57 -17.55 12.95
C TYR A 599 12.81 -17.97 11.50
N ASP A 600 12.66 -19.26 11.22
CA ASP A 600 12.69 -19.77 9.83
C ASP A 600 11.51 -19.23 8.98
N LEU A 601 10.53 -18.56 9.60
CA LEU A 601 9.47 -17.83 8.91
C LEU A 601 10.01 -16.81 7.89
N GLU A 602 11.22 -16.29 8.11
CA GLU A 602 11.93 -15.41 7.17
C GLU A 602 12.10 -16.05 5.79
N LEU A 603 12.30 -17.38 5.73
CA LEU A 603 12.41 -18.14 4.48
C LEU A 603 11.10 -18.17 3.68
N LEU A 604 9.97 -17.94 4.36
CA LEU A 604 8.64 -17.87 3.75
C LEU A 604 8.22 -16.44 3.40
N ALA A 605 9.02 -15.42 3.69
CA ALA A 605 8.64 -14.02 3.49
C ALA A 605 8.13 -13.67 2.06
N PRO A 606 8.74 -14.17 0.96
CA PRO A 606 8.21 -13.91 -0.39
C PRO A 606 6.77 -14.40 -0.56
N ARG A 607 6.41 -15.51 0.10
CA ARG A 607 5.04 -16.04 0.11
C ARG A 607 4.12 -15.21 1.00
N LEU A 608 4.60 -14.76 2.16
CA LEU A 608 3.83 -13.92 3.11
C LEU A 608 3.53 -12.53 2.55
N LEU A 609 4.45 -11.96 1.76
CA LEU A 609 4.25 -10.69 1.07
C LEU A 609 3.26 -10.81 -0.10
N GLY A 610 3.18 -11.99 -0.72
CA GLY A 610 2.21 -12.30 -1.77
C GLY A 610 0.79 -12.59 -1.27
N GLU A 611 0.63 -12.94 0.01
CA GLU A 611 -0.66 -13.20 0.63
C GLU A 611 -1.16 -11.98 1.42
N THR A 612 -2.44 -11.65 1.31
CA THR A 612 -3.02 -10.56 2.10
C THR A 612 -3.13 -10.98 3.56
N ALA A 613 -2.54 -10.20 4.45
CA ALA A 613 -2.73 -10.37 5.89
C ALA A 613 -4.01 -9.70 6.37
N ARG A 614 -4.76 -10.36 7.25
CA ARG A 614 -5.88 -9.74 7.97
C ARG A 614 -5.34 -8.82 9.06
N GLU A 615 -5.70 -7.55 9.02
CA GLU A 615 -5.30 -6.60 10.08
C GLU A 615 -6.17 -6.77 11.32
N ILE A 616 -5.52 -6.85 12.47
CA ILE A 616 -6.15 -6.86 13.80
C ILE A 616 -5.42 -5.85 14.71
N ALA A 617 -6.14 -5.32 15.69
CA ALA A 617 -5.59 -4.44 16.71
C ALA A 617 -5.74 -5.09 18.09
N LEU A 618 -4.82 -4.79 19.01
CA LEU A 618 -4.96 -5.23 20.40
C LEU A 618 -6.18 -4.58 21.04
N GLY A 619 -6.89 -5.33 21.89
CA GLY A 619 -7.92 -4.75 22.76
C GLY A 619 -7.30 -3.79 23.79
N PRO A 620 -8.07 -2.85 24.39
CA PRO A 620 -7.53 -1.89 25.35
C PRO A 620 -6.79 -2.59 26.50
N GLU A 621 -5.73 -1.96 27.00
CA GLU A 621 -5.03 -2.43 28.20
C GLU A 621 -6.06 -2.51 29.35
N ARG A 622 -6.06 -3.61 30.12
CA ARG A 622 -6.93 -3.68 31.30
C ARG A 622 -6.55 -2.53 32.22
N GLY A 623 -7.55 -1.70 32.52
CA GLY A 623 -7.38 -0.36 33.04
C GLY A 623 -6.31 -0.26 34.12
N ARG A 624 -5.33 0.63 33.87
CA ARG A 624 -4.48 1.17 34.92
C ARG A 624 -5.41 1.83 35.94
N SER A 625 -5.67 1.17 37.07
CA SER A 625 -5.99 1.92 38.28
C SER A 625 -4.85 2.92 38.44
N PRO A 626 -5.13 4.23 38.62
CA PRO A 626 -4.07 5.20 38.81
C PRO A 626 -3.17 4.67 39.92
N GLU A 627 -1.89 4.48 39.62
CA GLU A 627 -0.91 4.13 40.65
C GLU A 627 -1.08 5.15 41.78
N PRO A 628 -1.35 4.72 43.02
CA PRO A 628 -1.42 5.65 44.13
C PRO A 628 -0.07 6.32 44.19
N ASP A 629 -0.09 7.64 43.99
CA ASP A 629 1.08 8.51 44.00
C ASP A 629 2.05 8.06 45.10
N ALA A 630 3.22 7.54 44.68
CA ALA A 630 4.17 6.89 45.60
C ALA A 630 4.65 7.90 46.66
N GLU A 631 4.64 9.18 46.30
CA GLU A 631 4.91 10.31 47.21
C GLU A 631 3.80 10.50 48.25
N ALA A 632 2.52 10.37 47.85
CA ALA A 632 1.38 10.45 48.76
C ALA A 632 1.29 9.22 49.68
N THR A 633 1.63 8.03 49.19
CA THR A 633 1.67 6.80 49.97
C THR A 633 2.84 6.82 50.95
N GLY A 634 4.02 7.27 50.51
CA GLY A 634 5.18 7.50 51.37
C GLY A 634 4.90 8.53 52.47
N ARG A 635 4.21 9.64 52.15
CA ARG A 635 3.74 10.62 53.15
C ARG A 635 2.79 10.01 54.17
N LYS A 636 1.83 9.18 53.75
CA LYS A 636 0.87 8.52 54.66
C LYS A 636 1.57 7.55 55.62
N ILE A 637 2.53 6.76 55.12
CA ILE A 637 3.32 5.84 55.95
C ILE A 637 4.19 6.63 56.93
N PHE A 638 4.83 7.72 56.49
CA PHE A 638 5.64 8.59 57.34
C PHE A 638 4.81 9.24 58.46
N TRP A 639 3.65 9.83 58.14
CA TRP A 639 2.77 10.42 59.15
C TRP A 639 2.17 9.36 60.09
N GLY A 640 1.85 8.16 59.58
CA GLY A 640 1.41 7.04 60.41
C GLY A 640 2.47 6.59 61.41
N ALA A 641 3.74 6.48 60.97
CA ALA A 641 4.86 6.16 61.84
C ALA A 641 5.12 7.26 62.89
N LEU A 642 5.00 8.54 62.50
CA LEU A 642 5.18 9.67 63.39
C LEU A 642 4.10 9.72 64.49
N VAL A 643 2.83 9.55 64.13
CA VAL A 643 1.73 9.48 65.10
C VAL A 643 1.91 8.29 66.05
N GLY A 644 2.29 7.13 65.52
CA GLY A 644 2.62 5.95 66.33
C GLY A 644 3.72 6.22 67.34
N ALA A 645 4.81 6.87 66.93
CA ALA A 645 5.91 7.25 67.82
C ALA A 645 5.47 8.22 68.92
N VAL A 646 4.65 9.22 68.58
CA VAL A 646 4.10 10.19 69.56
C VAL A 646 3.21 9.50 70.60
N VAL A 647 2.36 8.57 70.18
CA VAL A 647 1.48 7.81 71.09
C VAL A 647 2.31 6.93 72.05
N VAL A 648 3.35 6.27 71.56
CA VAL A 648 4.26 5.48 72.41
C VAL A 648 4.96 6.39 73.44
N LEU A 649 5.41 7.57 73.02
CA LEU A 649 6.08 8.52 73.91
C LEU A 649 5.13 9.05 75.00
N LEU A 650 3.88 9.35 74.65
CA LEU A 650 2.83 9.74 75.59
C LEU A 650 2.47 8.62 76.57
N LEU A 651 2.43 7.36 76.12
CA LEU A 651 2.22 6.20 76.99
C LEU A 651 3.38 5.99 77.97
N VAL A 652 4.63 6.18 77.52
CA VAL A 652 5.82 6.10 78.38
C VAL A 652 5.82 7.25 79.40
N LEU A 653 5.48 8.47 78.98
CA LEU A 653 5.39 9.63 79.88
C LEU A 653 4.28 9.47 80.91
N GLY A 654 3.10 8.97 80.49
CA GLY A 654 2.00 8.65 81.39
C GLY A 654 2.33 7.52 82.37
N ARG A 655 3.19 6.56 81.96
CA ARG A 655 3.69 5.49 82.84
C ARG A 655 4.75 5.99 83.82
N MET A 656 5.55 7.00 83.46
CA MET A 656 6.50 7.64 84.37
C MET A 656 5.81 8.55 85.38
N LEU A 657 4.77 9.29 84.98
CA LEU A 657 4.01 10.17 85.88
C LEU A 657 3.16 9.42 86.92
N ARG A 658 2.85 8.13 86.70
CA ARG A 658 2.19 7.26 87.70
C ARG A 658 3.16 6.66 88.73
N ARG A 659 4.46 6.96 88.65
CA ARG A 659 5.47 6.53 89.62
C ARG A 659 6.11 7.75 90.28
N GLN A 660 5.44 8.28 91.29
CA GLN A 660 6.08 8.99 92.40
C GLN A 660 5.55 8.45 93.74
N PRO A 661 6.37 8.49 94.81
CA PRO A 661 6.40 7.49 95.86
C PRO A 661 5.49 7.84 97.05
N GLU A 662 5.05 6.82 97.79
CA GLU A 662 4.50 6.96 99.14
C GLU A 662 5.55 7.59 100.09
N GLU A 663 5.09 8.56 100.87
CA GLU A 663 5.83 9.32 101.88
C GLU A 663 5.90 8.53 103.22
N PRO A 664 6.99 8.63 104.01
CA PRO A 664 7.15 7.85 105.23
C PRO A 664 6.46 8.50 106.45
N ALA A 665 5.96 7.67 107.37
CA ALA A 665 5.45 8.10 108.67
C ALA A 665 6.58 8.19 109.72
N ALA A 666 6.53 9.25 110.54
CA ALA A 666 7.28 9.45 111.78
C ALA A 666 6.42 10.33 112.73
N PRO A 667 6.67 10.40 114.05
CA PRO A 667 7.75 9.78 114.83
C PRO A 667 7.38 8.51 115.60
#